data_AF-A0A8J5IL50-F1
#
_entry.id   AF-A0A8J5IL50-F1
#
_cell.length_a   1.000
_cell.length_b   1.000
_cell.length_c   1.000
_cell.angle_alpha   90.00
_cell.angle_beta   90.00
_cell.angle_gamma   90.00
#
_symmetry.space_group_name_H-M   'P 1'
#
loop_
_entity.id
_entity.type
_entity.pdbx_description
1 polymer ?
#
loop_
_entity_poly.entity_id
_entity_poly.type
_entity_poly.pdbx_seq_one_letter_code
_entity_poly.pdbx_strand_id
1 'polypeptide(L)'
;MAAEVTERLAACADAIAVVTELRSVLFDLAGTQARQAALDEAVVFLTASEERWTLATETLISDLSGNLSERDVQLELLDALLVWATREPAEKNQTVLEILLQFFELALTSLGDNGGGKRWLKWGDQVLAVVHQNAALIEKQESLESGEEIGEEPEGWRSYVVNIAVLLLQLRNKLEGDDDATLDLKTVTFVWKVMAVETNLAKLATAFGPILASSGPVSGDSGETAGGKDTKKFNVDELVAAAVASVERNVGQLLCVLHGDATGTPDLSVLKFLKLYWRAFQRLITAFADILECELENCVLAIVNVTASLLYAARHSLVLVTSKPGQELRGMLDQALEITAKLADEAVNDQAKESIRALLWYPAADMVRAVGQRQPSEITNVDVENSIQWGHLLVLTAFAGLSGCSSSNAEIPYDDSVRAVEVSQLFARYRECALSDAVSRSVEATKLFTDLVLEFLIGFESTVELQLALLKQTLYPDWTQRTLCWEIWRELLCFSWDETLAMQTLQLLIDVTQWDDVDSDKSFVLARGMEDEILQLIAFVYADLPLSLKDVCMDQVTAIIDVISSEGPGHQFNLRVASQLHLLEKLVAVQFLKEYNGPMKDEWIAKYLPMCFECCGTVLELLSAEAKAPTIKRENILGMMRVLDMCLMVLRGVFDDNEPKQDDIAELSIILVRMSTEALSQLATHIKQARCSQYGLQSGRKRTSRSVKLEKAGSRCIGRAIETSLYLLSKLGPVLKANRNNQCVQVMKDLLTILDDTKNSSQAGAMNDTLIVTARFVGDSLFDMQVASDDIPVVWQLLLFLFQKLFAATRAADRQAPQLSLLLSVCLDALYELLAHSNIVELPGAHVSTLLAGELKQSFVQSVSMRKLSPEEVAKTLETAQPSTLQSLKRSQSSRYRVFRGRFPDESAELYAEPDQSSQNISNKRSADDSPGTLPQKRHKLTHFVSLCREIESSLSSIESDEAAVNILSGKELEDATAVLHKLLTNIITLC
;
A
#
# COMPACT_ATOMS: atom_id res chain seq x y z
N MET A 1 -76.38 -16.35 -17.31
CA MET A 1 -75.32 -15.35 -17.19
C MET A 1 -74.34 -15.43 -18.35
N ALA A 2 -73.62 -16.54 -18.57
CA ALA A 2 -72.63 -16.66 -19.66
C ALA A 2 -73.09 -16.32 -21.10
N ALA A 3 -74.30 -16.77 -21.46
CA ALA A 3 -74.88 -16.50 -22.78
C ALA A 3 -75.56 -15.11 -22.89
N GLU A 4 -75.82 -14.45 -21.76
CA GLU A 4 -76.66 -13.25 -21.69
C GLU A 4 -75.85 -11.97 -21.95
N VAL A 5 -74.56 -11.96 -21.56
CA VAL A 5 -73.64 -10.84 -21.83
C VAL A 5 -73.28 -10.81 -23.31
N THR A 6 -72.87 -11.94 -23.89
CA THR A 6 -72.51 -12.02 -25.32
C THR A 6 -73.67 -11.74 -26.26
N GLU A 7 -74.90 -12.18 -25.95
CA GLU A 7 -76.10 -11.85 -26.74
C GLU A 7 -76.46 -10.35 -26.70
N ARG A 8 -76.30 -9.69 -25.55
CA ARG A 8 -76.51 -8.24 -25.41
C ARG A 8 -75.46 -7.42 -26.16
N LEU A 9 -74.20 -7.83 -26.08
CA LEU A 9 -73.10 -7.16 -26.80
C LEU A 9 -73.21 -7.37 -28.31
N ALA A 10 -73.69 -8.53 -28.77
CA ALA A 10 -73.95 -8.81 -30.18
C ALA A 10 -75.13 -8.00 -30.76
N ALA A 11 -76.06 -7.53 -29.91
CA ALA A 11 -77.20 -6.70 -30.32
C ALA A 11 -76.89 -5.21 -30.46
N CYS A 12 -75.68 -4.77 -30.09
CA CYS A 12 -75.24 -3.39 -30.18
C CYS A 12 -74.88 -3.02 -31.63
N ALA A 13 -75.27 -1.81 -32.06
CA ALA A 13 -75.13 -1.36 -33.46
C ALA A 13 -73.72 -0.86 -33.82
N ASP A 14 -72.96 -0.37 -32.84
CA ASP A 14 -71.61 0.18 -33.01
C ASP A 14 -70.75 -0.04 -31.75
N ALA A 15 -69.45 0.26 -31.85
CA ALA A 15 -68.49 0.06 -30.76
C ALA A 15 -68.81 0.91 -29.51
N ILE A 16 -69.44 2.08 -29.70
CA ILE A 16 -69.84 2.98 -28.60
C ILE A 16 -71.01 2.37 -27.82
N ALA A 17 -71.99 1.79 -28.52
CA ALA A 17 -73.09 1.04 -27.91
C ALA A 17 -72.58 -0.21 -27.16
N VAL A 18 -71.60 -0.92 -27.74
CA VAL A 18 -70.93 -2.07 -27.09
C VAL A 18 -70.25 -1.62 -25.78
N VAL A 19 -69.48 -0.53 -25.79
CA VAL A 19 -68.79 0.01 -24.61
C VAL A 19 -69.78 0.51 -23.54
N THR A 20 -70.89 1.11 -23.94
CA THR A 20 -71.92 1.61 -23.03
C THR A 20 -72.70 0.47 -22.36
N GLU A 21 -73.06 -0.57 -23.11
CA GLU A 21 -73.73 -1.76 -22.58
C GLU A 21 -72.78 -2.58 -21.69
N LEU A 22 -71.49 -2.69 -22.05
CA LEU A 22 -70.45 -3.30 -21.21
C LEU A 22 -70.35 -2.62 -19.83
N ARG A 23 -70.39 -1.29 -19.77
CA ARG A 23 -70.35 -0.54 -18.51
C ARG A 23 -71.57 -0.84 -17.63
N SER A 24 -72.76 -0.84 -18.23
CA SER A 24 -74.02 -1.15 -17.56
C SER A 24 -74.01 -2.57 -16.97
N VAL A 25 -73.64 -3.56 -17.78
CA VAL A 25 -73.60 -4.98 -17.39
C VAL A 25 -72.55 -5.25 -16.30
N LEU A 26 -71.36 -4.66 -16.39
CA LEU A 26 -70.30 -4.90 -15.42
C LEU A 26 -70.54 -4.15 -14.09
N PHE A 27 -71.25 -3.02 -14.11
CA PHE A 27 -71.62 -2.26 -12.92
C PHE A 27 -72.71 -2.97 -12.09
N ASP A 28 -73.68 -3.61 -12.75
CA ASP A 28 -74.81 -4.30 -12.11
C ASP A 28 -74.44 -5.64 -11.44
N LEU A 29 -73.22 -6.16 -11.66
CA LEU A 29 -72.76 -7.43 -11.11
C LEU A 29 -72.15 -7.26 -9.69
N ALA A 30 -72.88 -7.74 -8.68
CA ALA A 30 -72.56 -7.59 -7.26
C ALA A 30 -71.53 -8.60 -6.68
N GLY A 31 -71.15 -9.67 -7.40
CA GLY A 31 -70.25 -10.72 -6.91
C GLY A 31 -68.95 -10.85 -7.71
N THR A 32 -67.80 -10.97 -7.02
CA THR A 32 -66.46 -11.01 -7.64
C THR A 32 -66.26 -12.17 -8.64
N GLN A 33 -66.83 -13.35 -8.39
CA GLN A 33 -66.74 -14.49 -9.30
C GLN A 33 -67.62 -14.34 -10.56
N ALA A 34 -68.81 -13.75 -10.42
CA ALA A 34 -69.69 -13.47 -11.56
C ALA A 34 -69.14 -12.34 -12.43
N ARG A 35 -68.47 -11.37 -11.82
CA ARG A 35 -67.76 -10.28 -12.51
C ARG A 35 -66.58 -10.80 -13.34
N GLN A 36 -65.75 -11.67 -12.80
CA GLN A 36 -64.61 -12.23 -13.56
C GLN A 36 -65.05 -13.06 -14.77
N ALA A 37 -66.07 -13.91 -14.60
CA ALA A 37 -66.60 -14.72 -15.72
C ALA A 37 -67.20 -13.84 -16.84
N ALA A 38 -67.91 -12.76 -16.47
CA ALA A 38 -68.44 -11.80 -17.43
C ALA A 38 -67.32 -10.97 -18.12
N LEU A 39 -66.24 -10.64 -17.41
CA LEU A 39 -65.05 -9.99 -17.98
C LEU A 39 -64.34 -10.89 -18.99
N ASP A 40 -64.12 -12.16 -18.65
CA ASP A 40 -63.45 -13.11 -19.55
C ASP A 40 -64.27 -13.32 -20.84
N GLU A 41 -65.60 -13.38 -20.76
CA GLU A 41 -66.49 -13.47 -21.92
C GLU A 41 -66.54 -12.18 -22.76
N ALA A 42 -66.54 -11.01 -22.10
CA ALA A 42 -66.45 -9.72 -22.77
C ALA A 42 -65.13 -9.58 -23.53
N VAL A 43 -64.01 -10.00 -22.93
CA VAL A 43 -62.70 -10.01 -23.59
C VAL A 43 -62.72 -10.93 -24.81
N VAL A 44 -63.20 -12.16 -24.68
CA VAL A 44 -63.32 -13.10 -25.82
C VAL A 44 -64.18 -12.53 -26.96
N PHE A 45 -65.25 -11.80 -26.64
CA PHE A 45 -66.10 -11.14 -27.64
C PHE A 45 -65.43 -9.95 -28.33
N LEU A 46 -64.72 -9.12 -27.57
CA LEU A 46 -64.01 -7.94 -28.08
C LEU A 46 -62.80 -8.33 -28.92
N THR A 47 -62.06 -9.37 -28.51
CA THR A 47 -60.88 -9.87 -29.21
C THR A 47 -61.20 -10.80 -30.38
N ALA A 48 -62.48 -11.06 -30.67
CA ALA A 48 -62.90 -11.91 -31.79
C ALA A 48 -62.61 -11.30 -33.18
N SER A 49 -62.39 -9.98 -33.24
CA SER A 49 -61.95 -9.28 -34.45
C SER A 49 -61.11 -8.07 -34.05
N GLU A 50 -59.98 -7.86 -34.73
CA GLU A 50 -59.06 -6.76 -34.44
C GLU A 50 -59.73 -5.38 -34.49
N GLU A 51 -60.54 -5.10 -35.51
CA GLU A 51 -61.25 -3.82 -35.65
C GLU A 51 -62.17 -3.50 -34.45
N ARG A 52 -62.82 -4.54 -33.89
CA ARG A 52 -63.67 -4.41 -32.70
C ARG A 52 -62.86 -4.20 -31.44
N TRP A 53 -61.74 -4.91 -31.30
CA TRP A 53 -60.81 -4.71 -30.19
C TRP A 53 -60.23 -3.30 -30.21
N THR A 54 -59.77 -2.84 -31.37
CA THR A 54 -59.17 -1.50 -31.58
C THR A 54 -60.16 -0.41 -31.20
N LEU A 55 -61.33 -0.37 -31.84
CA LEU A 55 -62.34 0.67 -31.60
C LEU A 55 -62.85 0.65 -30.15
N ALA A 56 -63.06 -0.53 -29.56
CA ALA A 56 -63.53 -0.63 -28.18
C ALA A 56 -62.45 -0.17 -27.18
N THR A 57 -61.18 -0.52 -27.41
CA THR A 57 -60.08 -0.16 -26.52
C THR A 57 -59.79 1.35 -26.59
N GLU A 58 -59.76 1.95 -27.78
CA GLU A 58 -59.60 3.39 -27.94
C GLU A 58 -60.73 4.18 -27.27
N THR A 59 -61.98 3.73 -27.46
CA THR A 59 -63.16 4.34 -26.83
C THR A 59 -63.12 4.21 -25.30
N LEU A 60 -62.62 3.08 -24.78
CA LEU A 60 -62.45 2.88 -23.33
C LEU A 60 -61.34 3.77 -22.75
N ILE A 61 -60.24 3.98 -23.47
CA ILE A 61 -59.14 4.87 -23.04
C ILE A 61 -59.59 6.34 -23.06
N SER A 62 -60.30 6.79 -24.11
CA SER A 62 -60.74 8.18 -24.24
C SER A 62 -61.76 8.61 -23.18
N ASP A 63 -62.56 7.67 -22.68
CA ASP A 63 -63.69 7.92 -21.77
C ASP A 63 -63.36 7.77 -20.28
N LEU A 64 -62.09 7.66 -19.88
CA LEU A 64 -61.66 7.41 -18.48
C LEU A 64 -62.04 8.50 -17.44
N SER A 65 -62.92 9.44 -17.79
CA SER A 65 -63.43 10.52 -16.94
C SER A 65 -64.82 10.18 -16.39
N GLY A 66 -64.89 9.49 -15.23
CA GLY A 66 -66.15 9.08 -14.60
C GLY A 66 -66.08 8.90 -13.08
N ASN A 67 -67.20 8.53 -12.45
CA ASN A 67 -67.30 8.25 -11.01
C ASN A 67 -66.32 7.13 -10.58
N LEU A 68 -65.77 7.22 -9.35
CA LEU A 68 -64.70 6.31 -8.85
C LEU A 68 -65.00 4.81 -9.04
N SER A 69 -66.25 4.37 -8.82
CA SER A 69 -66.66 2.97 -8.93
C SER A 69 -66.81 2.46 -10.37
N GLU A 70 -67.21 3.33 -11.30
CA GLU A 70 -67.32 2.99 -12.73
C GLU A 70 -65.93 2.93 -13.36
N ARG A 71 -65.03 3.82 -12.92
CA ARG A 71 -63.63 3.86 -13.34
C ARG A 71 -62.88 2.58 -12.96
N ASP A 72 -63.09 2.02 -11.77
CA ASP A 72 -62.39 0.79 -11.35
C ASP A 72 -62.76 -0.43 -12.20
N VAL A 73 -64.03 -0.55 -12.59
CA VAL A 73 -64.52 -1.64 -13.45
C VAL A 73 -64.01 -1.50 -14.88
N GLN A 74 -63.93 -0.27 -15.41
CA GLN A 74 -63.31 0.01 -16.70
C GLN A 74 -61.81 -0.36 -16.70
N LEU A 75 -61.10 -0.06 -15.61
CA LEU A 75 -59.68 -0.42 -15.47
C LEU A 75 -59.45 -1.94 -15.39
N GLU A 76 -60.36 -2.70 -14.78
CA GLU A 76 -60.30 -4.18 -14.77
C GLU A 76 -60.50 -4.79 -16.18
N LEU A 77 -61.38 -4.19 -16.99
CA LEU A 77 -61.57 -4.60 -18.39
C LEU A 77 -60.33 -4.26 -19.23
N LEU A 78 -59.77 -3.06 -19.07
CA LEU A 78 -58.53 -2.64 -19.72
C LEU A 78 -57.32 -3.48 -19.29
N ASP A 79 -57.23 -3.89 -18.01
CA ASP A 79 -56.24 -4.85 -17.48
C ASP A 79 -56.25 -6.16 -18.30
N ALA A 80 -57.45 -6.68 -18.60
CA ALA A 80 -57.60 -7.95 -19.33
C ALA A 80 -57.35 -7.81 -20.84
N LEU A 81 -57.74 -6.68 -21.44
CA LEU A 81 -57.46 -6.37 -22.85
C LEU A 81 -55.96 -6.18 -23.13
N LEU A 82 -55.22 -5.56 -22.19
CA LEU A 82 -53.76 -5.42 -22.27
C LEU A 82 -53.05 -6.79 -22.19
N VAL A 83 -53.54 -7.70 -21.33
CA VAL A 83 -53.00 -9.08 -21.23
C VAL A 83 -53.20 -9.86 -22.54
N TRP A 84 -54.30 -9.61 -23.26
CA TRP A 84 -54.51 -10.21 -24.58
C TRP A 84 -53.55 -9.61 -25.62
N ALA A 85 -53.45 -8.29 -25.70
CA ALA A 85 -52.58 -7.58 -26.66
C ALA A 85 -51.10 -7.96 -26.53
N THR A 86 -50.64 -8.27 -25.31
CA THR A 86 -49.26 -8.69 -25.03
C THR A 86 -48.96 -10.16 -25.36
N ARG A 87 -49.99 -10.97 -25.68
CA ARG A 87 -49.84 -12.40 -26.04
C ARG A 87 -49.98 -12.68 -27.53
N GLU A 88 -50.55 -11.75 -28.28
CA GLU A 88 -50.61 -11.83 -29.75
C GLU A 88 -49.21 -11.66 -30.35
N PRO A 89 -48.83 -12.43 -31.39
CA PRO A 89 -47.54 -12.26 -32.06
C PRO A 89 -47.50 -10.89 -32.74
N ALA A 90 -46.74 -9.97 -32.16
CA ALA A 90 -46.63 -8.57 -32.58
C ALA A 90 -45.99 -8.38 -33.98
N GLU A 91 -45.55 -9.46 -34.63
CA GLU A 91 -44.86 -9.45 -35.93
C GLU A 91 -45.66 -8.84 -37.10
N LYS A 92 -46.97 -8.55 -36.96
CA LYS A 92 -47.82 -8.18 -38.12
C LYS A 92 -48.84 -7.05 -37.96
N ASN A 93 -48.96 -6.37 -36.81
CA ASN A 93 -50.00 -5.36 -36.61
C ASN A 93 -49.52 -4.04 -36.03
N GLN A 94 -49.33 -3.04 -36.90
CA GLN A 94 -49.03 -1.65 -36.53
C GLN A 94 -50.11 -1.05 -35.61
N THR A 95 -51.37 -1.41 -35.82
CA THR A 95 -52.51 -0.95 -35.00
C THR A 95 -52.42 -1.45 -33.55
N VAL A 96 -51.93 -2.67 -33.32
CA VAL A 96 -51.72 -3.20 -31.96
C VAL A 96 -50.58 -2.45 -31.27
N LEU A 97 -49.50 -2.10 -31.98
CA LEU A 97 -48.41 -1.28 -31.43
C LEU A 97 -48.87 0.13 -31.05
N GLU A 98 -49.70 0.77 -31.88
CA GLU A 98 -50.27 2.09 -31.59
C GLU A 98 -51.15 2.06 -30.32
N ILE A 99 -51.98 1.03 -30.15
CA ILE A 99 -52.79 0.87 -28.93
C ILE A 99 -51.92 0.57 -27.70
N LEU A 100 -50.89 -0.28 -27.83
CA LEU A 100 -49.93 -0.51 -26.74
C LEU A 100 -49.20 0.79 -26.35
N LEU A 101 -48.93 1.69 -27.30
CA LEU A 101 -48.39 3.02 -27.02
C LEU A 101 -49.39 3.87 -26.23
N GLN A 102 -50.67 3.86 -26.60
CA GLN A 102 -51.72 4.58 -25.85
C GLN A 102 -51.87 4.06 -24.41
N PHE A 103 -51.80 2.73 -24.20
CA PHE A 103 -51.75 2.14 -22.86
C PHE A 103 -50.54 2.63 -22.05
N PHE A 104 -49.40 2.76 -22.71
CA PHE A 104 -48.16 3.25 -22.11
C PHE A 104 -48.27 4.74 -21.73
N GLU A 105 -48.76 5.60 -22.63
CA GLU A 105 -49.00 7.02 -22.38
C GLU A 105 -49.95 7.25 -21.19
N LEU A 106 -51.03 6.47 -21.13
CA LEU A 106 -51.99 6.51 -20.02
C LEU A 106 -51.38 6.07 -18.68
N ALA A 107 -50.55 5.03 -18.71
CA ALA A 107 -49.83 4.56 -17.53
C ALA A 107 -48.84 5.62 -17.02
N LEU A 108 -48.08 6.26 -17.91
CA LEU A 108 -47.08 7.26 -17.53
C LEU A 108 -47.70 8.57 -17.02
N THR A 109 -48.75 9.06 -17.67
CA THR A 109 -49.49 10.25 -17.20
C THR A 109 -50.03 10.04 -15.79
N SER A 110 -50.61 8.86 -15.54
CA SER A 110 -51.15 8.47 -14.23
C SER A 110 -50.09 8.17 -13.16
N LEU A 111 -48.88 7.73 -13.55
CA LEU A 111 -47.74 7.58 -12.62
C LEU A 111 -47.17 8.92 -12.16
N GLY A 112 -47.31 9.96 -12.98
CA GLY A 112 -46.92 11.33 -12.62
C GLY A 112 -47.95 12.07 -11.77
N ASP A 113 -49.12 11.49 -11.51
CA ASP A 113 -50.17 12.05 -10.66
C ASP A 113 -50.31 11.16 -9.40
N ASN A 114 -50.59 11.73 -8.22
CA ASN A 114 -50.47 11.08 -6.90
C ASN A 114 -51.41 9.86 -6.60
N GLY A 115 -51.86 9.09 -7.59
CA GLY A 115 -52.83 7.99 -7.45
C GLY A 115 -52.37 6.62 -7.98
N GLY A 116 -52.37 5.59 -7.12
CA GLY A 116 -52.52 4.18 -7.53
C GLY A 116 -51.35 3.51 -8.28
N GLY A 117 -50.09 3.89 -8.02
CA GLY A 117 -48.91 3.51 -8.81
C GLY A 117 -48.69 2.02 -9.12
N LYS A 118 -49.19 1.06 -8.33
CA LYS A 118 -48.96 -0.38 -8.59
C LYS A 118 -49.60 -0.90 -9.89
N ARG A 119 -50.80 -0.43 -10.24
CA ARG A 119 -51.52 -0.87 -11.45
C ARG A 119 -50.85 -0.31 -12.70
N TRP A 120 -50.50 0.98 -12.67
CA TRP A 120 -49.85 1.66 -13.79
C TRP A 120 -48.43 1.15 -14.06
N LEU A 121 -47.67 0.84 -13.00
CA LEU A 121 -46.38 0.15 -13.14
C LEU A 121 -46.53 -1.19 -13.87
N LYS A 122 -47.55 -1.99 -13.50
CA LYS A 122 -47.84 -3.28 -14.15
C LYS A 122 -48.19 -3.12 -15.63
N TRP A 123 -48.97 -2.09 -15.98
CA TRP A 123 -49.29 -1.80 -17.39
C TRP A 123 -48.04 -1.43 -18.19
N GLY A 124 -47.20 -0.56 -17.62
CA GLY A 124 -45.93 -0.19 -18.22
C GLY A 124 -44.99 -1.39 -18.43
N ASP A 125 -44.85 -2.24 -17.41
CA ASP A 125 -44.01 -3.46 -17.47
C ASP A 125 -44.54 -4.44 -18.55
N GLN A 126 -45.86 -4.57 -18.69
CA GLN A 126 -46.50 -5.43 -19.68
C GLN A 126 -46.26 -4.96 -21.12
N VAL A 127 -46.39 -3.65 -21.39
CA VAL A 127 -46.11 -3.09 -22.73
C VAL A 127 -44.64 -3.27 -23.10
N LEU A 128 -43.74 -2.95 -22.18
CA LEU A 128 -42.31 -3.03 -22.45
C LEU A 128 -41.79 -4.48 -22.56
N ALA A 129 -42.43 -5.46 -21.90
CA ALA A 129 -42.11 -6.87 -22.09
C ALA A 129 -42.26 -7.31 -23.56
N VAL A 130 -43.27 -6.78 -24.26
CA VAL A 130 -43.48 -7.03 -25.71
C VAL A 130 -42.32 -6.48 -26.53
N VAL A 131 -41.82 -5.28 -26.21
CA VAL A 131 -40.68 -4.65 -26.91
C VAL A 131 -39.45 -5.55 -26.86
N HIS A 132 -39.12 -6.10 -25.67
CA HIS A 132 -37.93 -6.95 -25.53
C HIS A 132 -38.10 -8.37 -26.05
N GLN A 133 -39.31 -8.96 -26.00
CA GLN A 133 -39.58 -10.25 -26.62
C GLN A 133 -39.33 -10.23 -28.14
N ASN A 134 -39.54 -9.07 -28.76
CA ASN A 134 -39.30 -8.86 -30.19
C ASN A 134 -37.89 -8.35 -30.53
N ALA A 135 -37.00 -8.14 -29.55
CA ALA A 135 -35.65 -7.61 -29.78
C ALA A 135 -34.80 -8.50 -30.71
N ALA A 136 -34.83 -9.83 -30.50
CA ALA A 136 -34.07 -10.79 -31.32
C ALA A 136 -34.60 -10.96 -32.75
N LEU A 137 -35.85 -10.53 -33.01
CA LEU A 137 -36.47 -10.54 -34.34
C LEU A 137 -36.06 -9.29 -35.12
N ILE A 138 -36.07 -8.13 -34.44
CA ILE A 138 -35.63 -6.84 -34.98
C ILE A 138 -34.13 -6.89 -35.35
N GLU A 139 -33.29 -7.49 -34.50
CA GLU A 139 -31.83 -7.65 -34.73
C GLU A 139 -31.52 -8.56 -35.94
N LYS A 140 -32.33 -9.61 -36.16
CA LYS A 140 -32.19 -10.49 -37.35
C LYS A 140 -32.61 -9.81 -38.65
N GLN A 141 -33.61 -8.93 -38.60
CA GLN A 141 -34.07 -8.18 -39.77
C GLN A 141 -33.06 -7.11 -40.21
N GLU A 142 -32.33 -6.46 -39.28
CA GLU A 142 -31.25 -5.51 -39.62
C GLU A 142 -30.06 -6.19 -40.33
N SER A 143 -29.76 -7.46 -40.03
CA SER A 143 -28.68 -8.20 -40.72
C SER A 143 -28.97 -8.51 -42.19
N LEU A 144 -30.27 -8.53 -42.57
CA LEU A 144 -30.74 -8.78 -43.93
C LEU A 144 -30.84 -7.51 -44.80
N GLU A 145 -30.88 -6.30 -44.20
CA GLU A 145 -30.97 -5.03 -44.92
C GLU A 145 -29.65 -4.57 -45.57
N SER A 146 -28.53 -5.29 -45.34
CA SER A 146 -27.25 -4.98 -46.01
C SER A 146 -27.15 -5.46 -47.47
N GLY A 147 -28.17 -6.15 -47.99
CA GLY A 147 -28.23 -6.56 -49.39
C GLY A 147 -29.63 -6.94 -49.86
N GLU A 148 -30.13 -6.17 -50.82
CA GLU A 148 -31.33 -6.36 -51.66
C GLU A 148 -32.63 -5.63 -51.22
N GLU A 149 -33.16 -4.85 -52.17
CA GLU A 149 -34.45 -4.15 -52.14
C GLU A 149 -35.62 -5.13 -51.93
N ILE A 150 -36.62 -4.77 -51.11
CA ILE A 150 -38.09 -4.94 -51.32
C ILE A 150 -38.84 -4.62 -49.99
N GLY A 151 -39.83 -3.72 -50.05
CA GLY A 151 -40.98 -3.67 -49.12
C GLY A 151 -41.02 -2.51 -48.12
N GLU A 152 -41.94 -1.56 -48.33
CA GLU A 152 -42.31 -0.47 -47.41
C GLU A 152 -42.97 -1.00 -46.11
N GLU A 153 -42.24 -1.66 -45.21
CA GLU A 153 -42.81 -2.13 -43.93
C GLU A 153 -41.88 -2.15 -42.66
N PRO A 154 -40.63 -1.61 -42.62
CA PRO A 154 -39.80 -1.65 -41.39
C PRO A 154 -39.86 -0.40 -40.47
N GLU A 155 -40.55 0.69 -40.85
CA GLU A 155 -40.53 1.96 -40.07
C GLU A 155 -41.35 1.92 -38.75
N GLY A 156 -42.40 1.10 -38.68
CA GLY A 156 -43.33 1.08 -37.56
C GLY A 156 -42.70 0.69 -36.22
N TRP A 157 -41.83 -0.32 -36.21
CA TRP A 157 -41.15 -0.80 -35.00
C TRP A 157 -40.07 0.18 -34.51
N ARG A 158 -39.31 0.78 -35.44
CA ARG A 158 -38.31 1.82 -35.10
C ARG A 158 -39.00 3.02 -34.44
N SER A 159 -40.08 3.52 -35.03
CA SER A 159 -40.88 4.62 -34.47
C SER A 159 -41.45 4.27 -33.10
N TYR A 160 -41.96 3.05 -32.93
CA TYR A 160 -42.52 2.58 -31.66
C TYR A 160 -41.49 2.56 -30.51
N VAL A 161 -40.29 2.02 -30.74
CA VAL A 161 -39.21 1.98 -29.74
C VAL A 161 -38.76 3.40 -29.36
N VAL A 162 -38.62 4.30 -30.34
CA VAL A 162 -38.25 5.71 -30.11
C VAL A 162 -39.33 6.44 -29.30
N ASN A 163 -40.61 6.25 -29.63
CA ASN A 163 -41.73 6.87 -28.90
C ASN A 163 -41.78 6.42 -27.43
N ILE A 164 -41.55 5.12 -27.17
CA ILE A 164 -41.45 4.60 -25.80
C ILE A 164 -40.30 5.27 -25.03
N ALA A 165 -39.13 5.43 -25.67
CA ALA A 165 -37.98 6.08 -25.04
C ALA A 165 -38.25 7.56 -24.73
N VAL A 166 -38.89 8.29 -25.65
CA VAL A 166 -39.33 9.69 -25.46
C VAL A 166 -40.30 9.81 -24.29
N LEU A 167 -41.28 8.91 -24.20
CA LEU A 167 -42.30 8.93 -23.15
C LEU A 167 -41.70 8.64 -21.77
N LEU A 168 -40.75 7.70 -21.68
CA LEU A 168 -40.00 7.42 -20.44
C LEU A 168 -39.14 8.62 -20.01
N LEU A 169 -38.49 9.31 -20.95
CA LEU A 169 -37.72 10.53 -20.67
C LEU A 169 -38.63 11.68 -20.20
N GLN A 170 -39.83 11.80 -20.76
CA GLN A 170 -40.83 12.77 -20.32
C GLN A 170 -41.34 12.50 -18.91
N LEU A 171 -41.60 11.21 -18.57
CA LEU A 171 -41.96 10.85 -17.20
C LEU A 171 -40.85 11.23 -16.22
N ARG A 172 -39.58 10.96 -16.57
CA ARG A 172 -38.43 11.37 -15.76
C ARG A 172 -38.41 12.88 -15.51
N ASN A 173 -38.56 13.68 -16.57
CA ASN A 173 -38.53 15.14 -16.46
C ASN A 173 -39.71 15.67 -15.63
N LYS A 174 -40.89 15.03 -15.70
CA LYS A 174 -42.05 15.35 -14.84
C LYS A 174 -41.77 15.02 -13.37
N LEU A 175 -41.11 13.89 -13.08
CA LEU A 175 -40.79 13.47 -11.72
C LEU A 175 -39.72 14.35 -11.05
N GLU A 176 -38.72 14.83 -11.80
CA GLU A 176 -37.65 15.67 -11.24
C GLU A 176 -37.99 17.17 -11.18
N GLY A 177 -39.00 17.63 -11.92
CA GLY A 177 -39.42 19.04 -11.91
C GLY A 177 -40.30 19.46 -10.72
N ASP A 178 -40.67 18.52 -9.84
CA ASP A 178 -41.53 18.75 -8.67
C ASP A 178 -40.68 18.73 -7.39
N ASP A 179 -40.06 19.87 -7.06
CA ASP A 179 -39.08 20.01 -5.96
C ASP A 179 -39.64 19.65 -4.56
N ASP A 180 -40.97 19.59 -4.38
CA ASP A 180 -41.65 19.29 -3.11
C ASP A 180 -42.09 17.80 -2.96
N ALA A 181 -41.94 16.96 -3.99
CA ALA A 181 -42.41 15.58 -3.98
C ALA A 181 -41.34 14.57 -3.52
N THR A 182 -41.64 13.74 -2.51
CA THR A 182 -40.78 12.60 -2.14
C THR A 182 -40.83 11.52 -3.23
N LEU A 183 -39.78 11.41 -4.03
CA LEU A 183 -39.68 10.43 -5.13
C LEU A 183 -39.85 8.98 -4.63
N ASP A 184 -40.83 8.25 -5.15
CA ASP A 184 -40.96 6.81 -4.91
C ASP A 184 -39.86 6.06 -5.68
N LEU A 185 -39.00 5.35 -4.94
CA LEU A 185 -37.94 4.51 -5.51
C LEU A 185 -38.51 3.54 -6.56
N LYS A 186 -39.74 3.05 -6.44
CA LYS A 186 -40.34 2.13 -7.43
C LYS A 186 -40.60 2.79 -8.77
N THR A 187 -41.10 4.02 -8.78
CA THR A 187 -41.38 4.78 -10.01
C THR A 187 -40.08 5.21 -10.68
N VAL A 188 -39.11 5.71 -9.91
CA VAL A 188 -37.76 6.01 -10.42
C VAL A 188 -37.08 4.75 -10.94
N THR A 189 -37.24 3.64 -10.22
CA THR A 189 -36.77 2.34 -10.67
C THR A 189 -37.45 1.93 -11.97
N PHE A 190 -38.73 2.22 -12.22
CA PHE A 190 -39.42 1.89 -13.48
C PHE A 190 -38.98 2.74 -14.68
N VAL A 191 -38.34 3.88 -14.44
CA VAL A 191 -37.68 4.67 -15.49
C VAL A 191 -36.27 4.14 -15.80
N TRP A 192 -35.50 3.74 -14.77
CA TRP A 192 -34.07 3.42 -14.88
C TRP A 192 -33.59 1.94 -14.61
N LYS A 193 -34.34 1.02 -13.97
CA LYS A 193 -33.94 -0.36 -13.49
C LYS A 193 -33.11 -1.20 -14.46
N VAL A 194 -32.28 -2.01 -13.79
CA VAL A 194 -31.22 -2.86 -14.37
C VAL A 194 -31.40 -4.36 -14.02
N MET A 195 -32.36 -4.77 -13.17
CA MET A 195 -32.57 -6.17 -12.74
C MET A 195 -33.56 -6.99 -13.60
N ALA A 196 -33.45 -8.32 -13.50
CA ALA A 196 -33.50 -9.29 -14.60
C ALA A 196 -34.83 -9.67 -15.28
N VAL A 197 -36.00 -9.04 -15.04
CA VAL A 197 -37.22 -9.54 -15.73
C VAL A 197 -38.13 -8.48 -16.37
N GLU A 198 -38.27 -7.26 -15.85
CA GLU A 198 -39.09 -6.19 -16.48
C GLU A 198 -38.30 -4.85 -16.47
N THR A 199 -38.68 -3.79 -17.22
CA THR A 199 -37.91 -3.01 -18.26
C THR A 199 -37.69 -1.49 -18.04
N ASN A 200 -36.63 -0.85 -18.63
CA ASN A 200 -36.21 0.58 -18.44
C ASN A 200 -35.35 1.20 -19.58
N LEU A 201 -35.19 2.53 -19.61
CA LEU A 201 -34.37 3.32 -20.55
C LEU A 201 -32.96 2.75 -20.77
N ALA A 202 -32.26 2.38 -19.70
CA ALA A 202 -30.90 1.82 -19.78
C ALA A 202 -30.85 0.43 -20.43
N LYS A 203 -31.92 -0.37 -20.37
CA LYS A 203 -32.00 -1.66 -21.10
C LYS A 203 -32.39 -1.45 -22.57
N LEU A 204 -33.25 -0.46 -22.86
CA LEU A 204 -33.57 -0.08 -24.23
C LEU A 204 -32.32 0.40 -24.97
N ALA A 205 -31.48 1.21 -24.32
CA ALA A 205 -30.19 1.63 -24.87
C ALA A 205 -29.25 0.44 -25.16
N THR A 206 -29.16 -0.54 -24.27
CA THR A 206 -28.32 -1.73 -24.51
C THR A 206 -28.85 -2.63 -25.64
N ALA A 207 -30.18 -2.77 -25.77
CA ALA A 207 -30.79 -3.68 -26.74
C ALA A 207 -31.04 -3.04 -28.13
N PHE A 208 -31.26 -1.73 -28.17
CA PHE A 208 -31.67 -0.98 -29.37
C PHE A 208 -30.83 0.29 -29.57
N GLY A 209 -29.60 0.32 -29.06
CA GLY A 209 -28.67 1.45 -29.15
C GLY A 209 -28.53 2.02 -30.56
N PRO A 210 -28.26 1.20 -31.60
CA PRO A 210 -28.16 1.68 -32.99
C PRO A 210 -29.43 2.36 -33.49
N ILE A 211 -30.61 1.81 -33.18
CA ILE A 211 -31.91 2.37 -33.57
C ILE A 211 -32.13 3.74 -32.90
N LEU A 212 -31.89 3.82 -31.60
CA LEU A 212 -32.03 5.07 -30.84
C LEU A 212 -31.04 6.14 -31.31
N ALA A 213 -29.81 5.75 -31.66
CA ALA A 213 -28.80 6.65 -32.18
C ALA A 213 -29.11 7.17 -33.60
N SER A 214 -29.65 6.31 -34.47
CA SER A 214 -30.02 6.67 -35.84
C SER A 214 -31.23 7.62 -35.94
N SER A 215 -31.95 7.84 -34.84
CA SER A 215 -33.11 8.75 -34.77
C SER A 215 -32.74 10.24 -34.64
N GLY A 216 -31.43 10.55 -34.60
CA GLY A 216 -30.87 11.90 -34.53
C GLY A 216 -31.06 12.74 -35.81
N PRO A 217 -30.80 14.06 -35.76
CA PRO A 217 -31.13 14.97 -36.85
C PRO A 217 -30.27 14.67 -38.08
N VAL A 218 -30.91 14.27 -39.18
CA VAL A 218 -30.31 14.40 -40.51
C VAL A 218 -30.04 15.89 -40.72
N SER A 219 -28.76 16.28 -40.70
CA SER A 219 -28.31 17.60 -41.13
C SER A 219 -28.60 17.74 -42.63
N GLY A 220 -29.74 18.32 -42.98
CA GLY A 220 -30.12 18.52 -44.38
C GLY A 220 -31.40 19.34 -44.54
N ASP A 221 -31.22 20.60 -44.95
CA ASP A 221 -32.18 21.56 -45.51
C ASP A 221 -33.53 21.80 -44.81
N SER A 222 -33.64 23.02 -44.27
CA SER A 222 -34.88 23.73 -43.99
C SER A 222 -35.73 23.88 -45.26
N GLY A 223 -36.62 22.94 -45.51
CA GLY A 223 -37.77 23.09 -46.41
C GLY A 223 -39.06 23.16 -45.59
N GLU A 224 -39.51 24.38 -45.29
CA GLU A 224 -40.84 24.61 -44.71
C GLU A 224 -41.93 23.97 -45.58
N THR A 225 -42.58 22.93 -45.08
CA THR A 225 -43.94 22.59 -45.50
C THR A 225 -44.80 22.38 -44.25
N ALA A 226 -45.77 23.28 -44.11
CA ALA A 226 -46.71 23.35 -43.01
C ALA A 226 -47.68 22.15 -43.02
N GLY A 227 -47.89 21.55 -41.85
CA GLY A 227 -48.97 20.60 -41.59
C GLY A 227 -48.53 19.15 -41.41
N GLY A 228 -47.74 18.84 -40.38
CA GLY A 228 -47.48 17.49 -39.91
C GLY A 228 -47.39 17.47 -38.39
N LYS A 229 -47.98 16.47 -37.72
CA LYS A 229 -47.85 16.24 -36.27
C LYS A 229 -46.37 16.40 -35.88
N ASP A 230 -46.07 17.28 -34.93
CA ASP A 230 -44.72 17.43 -34.36
C ASP A 230 -44.24 16.06 -33.86
N THR A 231 -43.45 15.35 -34.66
CA THR A 231 -42.79 14.12 -34.26
C THR A 231 -41.73 14.51 -33.23
N LYS A 232 -42.05 14.31 -31.95
CA LYS A 232 -41.14 14.52 -30.82
C LYS A 232 -39.85 13.76 -31.09
N LYS A 233 -38.76 14.48 -31.40
CA LYS A 233 -37.46 13.90 -31.72
C LYS A 233 -36.79 13.42 -30.44
N PHE A 234 -36.23 12.21 -30.48
CA PHE A 234 -35.45 11.66 -29.37
C PHE A 234 -33.99 12.10 -29.52
N ASN A 235 -33.42 12.67 -28.47
CA ASN A 235 -32.01 13.07 -28.45
C ASN A 235 -31.23 12.23 -27.43
N VAL A 236 -30.21 11.52 -27.92
CA VAL A 236 -29.32 10.70 -27.09
C VAL A 236 -28.54 11.57 -26.10
N ASP A 237 -28.08 12.76 -26.51
CA ASP A 237 -27.40 13.70 -25.62
C ASP A 237 -28.33 14.14 -24.47
N GLU A 238 -29.62 14.39 -24.74
CA GLU A 238 -30.59 14.76 -23.70
C GLU A 238 -30.81 13.63 -22.69
N LEU A 239 -30.88 12.37 -23.16
CA LEU A 239 -31.01 11.21 -22.28
C LEU A 239 -29.78 11.03 -21.39
N VAL A 240 -28.58 11.17 -21.95
CA VAL A 240 -27.32 11.02 -21.21
C VAL A 240 -27.11 12.18 -20.24
N ALA A 241 -27.37 13.42 -20.65
CA ALA A 241 -27.34 14.60 -19.79
C ALA A 241 -28.31 14.45 -18.60
N ALA A 242 -29.52 13.92 -18.85
CA ALA A 242 -30.48 13.64 -17.80
C ALA A 242 -29.95 12.59 -16.79
N ALA A 243 -29.26 11.54 -17.25
CA ALA A 243 -28.64 10.57 -16.37
C ALA A 243 -27.48 11.17 -15.56
N VAL A 244 -26.62 11.98 -16.20
CA VAL A 244 -25.52 12.70 -15.54
C VAL A 244 -26.06 13.61 -14.43
N ALA A 245 -27.07 14.43 -14.73
CA ALA A 245 -27.69 15.33 -13.76
C ALA A 245 -28.27 14.57 -12.55
N SER A 246 -28.94 13.43 -12.77
CA SER A 246 -29.47 12.60 -11.69
C SER A 246 -28.35 12.01 -10.82
N VAL A 247 -27.24 11.55 -11.43
CA VAL A 247 -26.07 11.05 -10.71
C VAL A 247 -25.43 12.16 -9.87
N GLU A 248 -25.11 13.30 -10.48
CA GLU A 248 -24.44 14.42 -9.81
C GLU A 248 -25.26 14.97 -8.65
N ARG A 249 -26.59 15.07 -8.80
CA ARG A 249 -27.49 15.50 -7.71
C ARG A 249 -27.42 14.56 -6.51
N ASN A 250 -27.44 13.24 -6.74
CA ASN A 250 -27.37 12.24 -5.67
C ASN A 250 -25.98 12.17 -5.01
N VAL A 251 -24.92 12.37 -5.80
CA VAL A 251 -23.56 12.52 -5.28
C VAL A 251 -23.43 13.76 -4.39
N GLY A 252 -23.96 14.90 -4.84
CA GLY A 252 -24.00 16.12 -4.05
C GLY A 252 -24.77 15.93 -2.73
N GLN A 253 -25.93 15.26 -2.77
CA GLN A 253 -26.68 14.91 -1.56
C GLN A 253 -25.87 14.01 -0.61
N LEU A 254 -25.15 13.01 -1.13
CA LEU A 254 -24.26 12.17 -0.33
C LEU A 254 -23.17 13.00 0.38
N LEU A 255 -22.54 13.95 -0.33
CA LEU A 255 -21.56 14.85 0.25
C LEU A 255 -22.16 15.74 1.35
N CYS A 256 -23.35 16.32 1.13
CA CYS A 256 -24.05 17.11 2.14
C CYS A 256 -24.38 16.29 3.40
N VAL A 257 -24.81 15.03 3.25
CA VAL A 257 -25.08 14.13 4.39
C VAL A 257 -23.81 13.84 5.19
N LEU A 258 -22.67 13.70 4.52
CA LEU A 258 -21.39 13.40 5.16
C LEU A 258 -20.74 14.65 5.80
N HIS A 259 -20.99 15.83 5.26
CA HIS A 259 -20.47 17.10 5.78
C HIS A 259 -21.35 17.70 6.91
N GLY A 260 -22.61 17.25 7.02
CA GLY A 260 -23.53 17.69 8.07
C GLY A 260 -23.06 17.29 9.47
N ASP A 261 -22.98 18.29 10.37
CA ASP A 261 -22.45 18.18 11.74
C ASP A 261 -23.42 17.45 12.71
N ALA A 262 -23.79 16.20 12.39
CA ALA A 262 -24.75 15.43 13.15
C ALA A 262 -24.08 14.30 13.95
N THR A 263 -24.23 14.37 15.27
CA THR A 263 -23.87 13.34 16.27
C THR A 263 -24.63 12.00 16.12
N GLY A 264 -25.28 11.75 14.98
CA GLY A 264 -26.05 10.56 14.64
C GLY A 264 -25.48 9.78 13.46
N THR A 265 -25.93 8.54 13.27
CA THR A 265 -25.56 7.74 12.11
C THR A 265 -26.14 8.36 10.83
N PRO A 266 -25.32 8.61 9.78
CA PRO A 266 -25.81 9.22 8.53
C PRO A 266 -26.88 8.33 7.89
N ASP A 267 -27.99 8.93 7.45
CA ASP A 267 -29.01 8.22 6.69
C ASP A 267 -28.53 7.98 5.26
N LEU A 268 -28.01 6.77 5.01
CA LEU A 268 -27.49 6.34 3.71
C LEU A 268 -28.60 5.85 2.75
N SER A 269 -29.85 6.25 2.96
CA SER A 269 -30.97 5.99 2.04
C SER A 269 -30.69 6.48 0.62
N VAL A 270 -29.90 7.56 0.47
CA VAL A 270 -29.41 8.14 -0.80
C VAL A 270 -28.60 7.15 -1.63
N LEU A 271 -27.87 6.20 -1.01
CA LEU A 271 -27.05 5.22 -1.75
C LEU A 271 -27.88 4.33 -2.68
N LYS A 272 -29.14 4.06 -2.34
CA LYS A 272 -30.04 3.24 -3.17
C LYS A 272 -30.35 3.91 -4.50
N PHE A 273 -30.59 5.22 -4.46
CA PHE A 273 -30.86 6.03 -5.64
C PHE A 273 -29.57 6.24 -6.45
N LEU A 274 -28.47 6.62 -5.79
CA LEU A 274 -27.17 6.77 -6.45
C LEU A 274 -26.77 5.49 -7.21
N LYS A 275 -26.89 4.32 -6.58
CA LYS A 275 -26.59 3.02 -7.22
C LYS A 275 -27.47 2.73 -8.44
N LEU A 276 -28.74 3.13 -8.40
CA LEU A 276 -29.65 2.95 -9.52
C LEU A 276 -29.23 3.84 -10.71
N TYR A 277 -29.07 5.13 -10.47
CA TYR A 277 -28.67 6.09 -11.50
C TYR A 277 -27.27 5.79 -12.04
N TRP A 278 -26.34 5.38 -11.18
CA TRP A 278 -24.98 5.02 -11.58
C TRP A 278 -24.93 3.83 -12.53
N ARG A 279 -25.73 2.79 -12.26
CA ARG A 279 -25.87 1.63 -13.16
C ARG A 279 -26.58 1.99 -14.47
N ALA A 280 -27.53 2.91 -14.43
CA ALA A 280 -28.20 3.38 -15.64
C ALA A 280 -27.21 4.17 -16.51
N PHE A 281 -26.49 5.12 -15.91
CA PHE A 281 -25.42 5.88 -16.56
C PHE A 281 -24.37 4.97 -17.19
N GLN A 282 -23.87 3.95 -16.47
CA GLN A 282 -22.94 2.97 -17.02
C GLN A 282 -23.45 2.34 -18.32
N ARG A 283 -24.70 1.90 -18.36
CA ARG A 283 -25.24 1.25 -19.56
C ARG A 283 -25.43 2.21 -20.72
N LEU A 284 -25.81 3.45 -20.42
CA LEU A 284 -25.97 4.49 -21.43
C LEU A 284 -24.64 4.89 -22.05
N ILE A 285 -23.63 5.18 -21.21
CA ILE A 285 -22.32 5.59 -21.71
C ILE A 285 -21.66 4.46 -22.51
N THR A 286 -21.76 3.20 -22.08
CA THR A 286 -21.26 2.06 -22.86
C THR A 286 -22.01 1.86 -24.18
N ALA A 287 -23.31 2.20 -24.25
CA ALA A 287 -24.10 2.04 -25.47
C ALA A 287 -23.92 3.19 -26.47
N PHE A 288 -23.60 4.40 -25.99
CA PHE A 288 -23.66 5.62 -26.80
C PHE A 288 -22.34 6.40 -26.89
N ALA A 289 -21.27 6.01 -26.19
CA ALA A 289 -20.00 6.76 -26.16
C ALA A 289 -19.51 7.23 -27.53
N ASP A 290 -19.66 6.39 -28.56
CA ASP A 290 -19.20 6.65 -29.93
C ASP A 290 -19.96 7.75 -30.67
N ILE A 291 -21.14 8.11 -30.18
CA ILE A 291 -22.13 8.94 -30.88
C ILE A 291 -22.36 10.26 -30.12
N LEU A 292 -21.83 10.38 -28.90
CA LEU A 292 -21.92 11.59 -28.10
C LEU A 292 -20.99 12.67 -28.66
N GLU A 293 -21.57 13.74 -29.20
CA GLU A 293 -20.80 14.90 -29.69
C GLU A 293 -20.59 15.95 -28.60
N CYS A 294 -21.64 16.29 -27.84
CA CYS A 294 -21.61 17.39 -26.87
C CYS A 294 -21.50 16.90 -25.41
N GLU A 295 -22.03 15.73 -25.09
CA GLU A 295 -22.14 15.26 -23.69
C GLU A 295 -21.01 14.35 -23.23
N LEU A 296 -20.07 14.00 -24.11
CA LEU A 296 -18.93 13.13 -23.78
C LEU A 296 -18.05 13.75 -22.66
N GLU A 297 -17.79 15.06 -22.74
CA GLU A 297 -17.04 15.79 -21.70
C GLU A 297 -17.77 15.73 -20.35
N ASN A 298 -19.09 15.97 -20.36
CA ASN A 298 -19.90 15.93 -19.16
C ASN A 298 -19.92 14.55 -18.50
N CYS A 299 -19.93 13.49 -19.31
CA CYS A 299 -19.85 12.11 -18.85
C CYS A 299 -18.53 11.80 -18.14
N VAL A 300 -17.40 12.19 -18.73
CA VAL A 300 -16.07 11.95 -18.14
C VAL A 300 -15.93 12.72 -16.83
N LEU A 301 -16.34 14.00 -16.81
CA LEU A 301 -16.33 14.82 -15.60
C LEU A 301 -17.25 14.25 -14.50
N ALA A 302 -18.39 13.66 -14.87
CA ALA A 302 -19.28 12.98 -13.92
C ALA A 302 -18.63 11.73 -13.32
N ILE A 303 -17.88 10.94 -14.12
CA ILE A 303 -17.12 9.78 -13.61
C ILE A 303 -16.06 10.23 -12.59
N VAL A 304 -15.33 11.30 -12.88
CA VAL A 304 -14.34 11.87 -11.94
C VAL A 304 -15.04 12.36 -10.67
N ASN A 305 -16.17 13.06 -10.78
CA ASN A 305 -16.93 13.57 -9.64
C ASN A 305 -17.45 12.45 -8.73
N VAL A 306 -18.01 11.38 -9.32
CA VAL A 306 -18.49 10.20 -8.59
C VAL A 306 -17.33 9.52 -7.88
N THR A 307 -16.22 9.26 -8.58
CA THR A 307 -15.02 8.62 -8.01
C THR A 307 -14.48 9.44 -6.84
N ALA A 308 -14.34 10.76 -7.03
CA ALA A 308 -13.89 11.69 -6.00
C ALA A 308 -14.80 11.68 -4.77
N SER A 309 -16.10 11.69 -4.98
CA SER A 309 -17.08 11.76 -3.90
C SER A 309 -17.20 10.44 -3.13
N LEU A 310 -17.01 9.30 -3.81
CA LEU A 310 -16.93 7.98 -3.17
C LEU A 310 -15.63 7.83 -2.37
N LEU A 311 -14.50 8.36 -2.86
CA LEU A 311 -13.26 8.44 -2.08
C LEU A 311 -13.42 9.33 -0.85
N TYR A 312 -14.05 10.49 -1.01
CA TYR A 312 -14.39 11.37 0.11
C TYR A 312 -15.27 10.65 1.14
N ALA A 313 -16.29 9.92 0.67
CA ALA A 313 -17.15 9.11 1.53
C ALA A 313 -16.36 8.01 2.26
N ALA A 314 -15.47 7.29 1.57
CA ALA A 314 -14.63 6.27 2.20
C ALA A 314 -13.73 6.87 3.31
N ARG A 315 -13.17 8.08 3.08
CA ARG A 315 -12.32 8.79 4.05
C ARG A 315 -13.07 9.32 5.26
N HIS A 316 -14.26 9.90 5.05
CA HIS A 316 -15.01 10.62 6.08
C HIS A 316 -16.18 9.82 6.67
N SER A 317 -16.45 8.62 6.17
CA SER A 317 -17.53 7.80 6.72
C SER A 317 -17.16 7.26 8.11
N LEU A 318 -18.03 7.50 9.09
CA LEU A 318 -18.07 6.78 10.38
C LEU A 318 -18.45 5.28 10.20
N VAL A 319 -18.47 4.80 8.96
CA VAL A 319 -19.00 3.52 8.52
C VAL A 319 -17.82 2.57 8.33
N LEU A 320 -17.77 1.52 9.14
CA LEU A 320 -16.74 0.48 9.01
C LEU A 320 -16.73 -0.08 7.58
N VAL A 321 -15.55 -0.18 6.95
CA VAL A 321 -15.36 -0.76 5.61
C VAL A 321 -15.97 -2.17 5.49
N THR A 322 -15.99 -2.92 6.59
CA THR A 322 -16.59 -4.27 6.69
C THR A 322 -18.11 -4.28 6.79
N SER A 323 -18.75 -3.12 6.96
CA SER A 323 -20.21 -3.02 6.99
C SER A 323 -20.79 -3.08 5.59
N LYS A 324 -22.05 -3.50 5.48
CA LYS A 324 -22.76 -3.58 4.19
C LYS A 324 -22.73 -2.26 3.39
N PRO A 325 -22.98 -1.07 3.98
CA PRO A 325 -22.86 0.19 3.25
C PRO A 325 -21.43 0.52 2.83
N GLY A 326 -20.42 0.18 3.64
CA GLY A 326 -19.01 0.33 3.28
C GLY A 326 -18.61 -0.53 2.07
N GLN A 327 -19.03 -1.79 2.04
CA GLN A 327 -18.84 -2.68 0.88
C GLN A 327 -19.58 -2.18 -0.36
N GLU A 328 -20.76 -1.59 -0.20
CA GLU A 328 -21.52 -1.01 -1.31
C GLU A 328 -20.84 0.23 -1.89
N LEU A 329 -20.29 1.12 -1.05
CA LEU A 329 -19.49 2.27 -1.49
C LEU A 329 -18.26 1.82 -2.26
N ARG A 330 -17.53 0.85 -1.71
CA ARG A 330 -16.35 0.27 -2.36
C ARG A 330 -16.69 -0.34 -3.72
N GLY A 331 -17.76 -1.13 -3.78
CA GLY A 331 -18.21 -1.73 -5.04
C GLY A 331 -18.63 -0.70 -6.10
N MET A 332 -19.17 0.46 -5.71
CA MET A 332 -19.45 1.55 -6.67
C MET A 332 -18.19 2.26 -7.14
N LEU A 333 -17.17 2.39 -6.28
CA LEU A 333 -15.88 2.94 -6.64
C LEU A 333 -15.15 2.03 -7.65
N ASP A 334 -15.12 0.73 -7.37
CA ASP A 334 -14.55 -0.26 -8.30
C ASP A 334 -15.32 -0.26 -9.64
N GLN A 335 -16.65 -0.14 -9.59
CA GLN A 335 -17.49 0.01 -10.79
C GLN A 335 -17.16 1.27 -11.59
N ALA A 336 -16.78 2.38 -10.94
CA ALA A 336 -16.39 3.60 -11.65
C ALA A 336 -15.10 3.41 -12.46
N LEU A 337 -14.11 2.75 -11.87
CA LEU A 337 -12.87 2.41 -12.55
C LEU A 337 -13.09 1.41 -13.68
N GLU A 338 -13.99 0.43 -13.49
CA GLU A 338 -14.37 -0.54 -14.53
C GLU A 338 -15.06 0.14 -15.73
N ILE A 339 -15.90 1.16 -15.49
CA ILE A 339 -16.52 1.94 -16.57
C ILE A 339 -15.44 2.66 -17.38
N THR A 340 -14.51 3.32 -16.69
CA THR A 340 -13.41 4.03 -17.34
C THR A 340 -12.53 3.09 -18.17
N ALA A 341 -12.22 1.91 -17.64
CA ALA A 341 -11.51 0.85 -18.34
C ALA A 341 -12.24 0.43 -19.64
N LYS A 342 -13.57 0.25 -19.59
CA LYS A 342 -14.37 -0.08 -20.78
C LYS A 342 -14.39 1.02 -21.84
N LEU A 343 -14.29 2.29 -21.45
CA LEU A 343 -14.19 3.41 -22.39
C LEU A 343 -12.84 3.46 -23.11
N ALA A 344 -11.82 2.84 -22.54
CA ALA A 344 -10.50 2.71 -23.15
C ALA A 344 -10.37 1.47 -24.05
N ASP A 345 -11.30 0.52 -23.96
CA ASP A 345 -11.29 -0.77 -24.66
C ASP A 345 -11.70 -0.65 -26.16
N GLU A 346 -11.46 -1.67 -26.98
CA GLU A 346 -11.70 -1.71 -28.42
C GLU A 346 -13.16 -1.43 -28.84
N ALA A 347 -14.12 -1.52 -27.91
CA ALA A 347 -15.53 -1.29 -28.16
C ALA A 347 -15.90 0.18 -28.49
N VAL A 348 -15.03 1.14 -28.17
CA VAL A 348 -15.22 2.58 -28.43
C VAL A 348 -14.36 3.03 -29.63
N ASN A 349 -14.89 3.92 -30.47
CA ASN A 349 -14.20 4.45 -31.63
C ASN A 349 -12.95 5.29 -31.25
N ASP A 350 -11.98 5.37 -32.17
CA ASP A 350 -10.70 6.02 -31.88
C ASP A 350 -10.84 7.54 -31.63
N GLN A 351 -11.80 8.20 -32.27
CA GLN A 351 -12.06 9.63 -32.12
C GLN A 351 -12.58 9.99 -30.72
N ALA A 352 -13.50 9.20 -30.16
CA ALA A 352 -14.01 9.38 -28.81
C ALA A 352 -12.91 9.05 -27.79
N LYS A 353 -12.10 8.01 -28.02
CA LYS A 353 -10.93 7.68 -27.19
C LYS A 353 -9.91 8.82 -27.15
N GLU A 354 -9.56 9.41 -28.28
CA GLU A 354 -8.65 10.56 -28.35
C GLU A 354 -9.21 11.76 -27.59
N SER A 355 -10.52 12.01 -27.71
CA SER A 355 -11.22 13.10 -27.04
C SER A 355 -11.24 12.91 -25.51
N ILE A 356 -11.54 11.69 -25.03
CA ILE A 356 -11.47 11.31 -23.60
C ILE A 356 -10.04 11.42 -23.09
N ARG A 357 -9.05 10.92 -23.85
CA ARG A 357 -7.62 10.99 -23.52
C ARG A 357 -7.19 12.45 -23.35
N ALA A 358 -7.52 13.32 -24.31
CA ALA A 358 -7.18 14.74 -24.26
C ALA A 358 -7.79 15.42 -23.01
N LEU A 359 -9.04 15.09 -22.69
CA LEU A 359 -9.74 15.63 -21.52
C LEU A 359 -9.12 15.17 -20.19
N LEU A 360 -8.80 13.88 -20.07
CA LEU A 360 -8.21 13.34 -18.83
C LEU A 360 -6.78 13.84 -18.59
N TRP A 361 -6.04 14.20 -19.63
CA TRP A 361 -4.67 14.74 -19.49
C TRP A 361 -4.60 16.25 -19.20
N TYR A 362 -5.74 16.95 -19.05
CA TYR A 362 -5.74 18.34 -18.58
C TYR A 362 -5.06 18.51 -17.20
N PRO A 363 -4.57 19.72 -16.88
CA PRO A 363 -4.03 20.04 -15.57
C PRO A 363 -4.98 19.66 -14.43
N ALA A 364 -4.47 19.04 -13.37
CA ALA A 364 -5.28 18.68 -12.20
C ALA A 364 -6.03 19.89 -11.60
N ALA A 365 -5.45 21.09 -11.65
CA ALA A 365 -6.11 22.32 -11.21
C ALA A 365 -7.36 22.66 -12.03
N ASP A 366 -7.34 22.40 -13.34
CA ASP A 366 -8.50 22.61 -14.22
C ASP A 366 -9.58 21.56 -13.93
N MET A 367 -9.17 20.31 -13.69
CA MET A 367 -10.08 19.24 -13.30
C MET A 367 -10.75 19.52 -11.95
N VAL A 368 -9.99 19.97 -10.95
CA VAL A 368 -10.51 20.40 -9.64
C VAL A 368 -11.52 21.53 -9.81
N ARG A 369 -11.24 22.51 -10.67
CA ARG A 369 -12.16 23.61 -10.96
C ARG A 369 -13.44 23.13 -11.66
N ALA A 370 -13.33 22.30 -12.68
CA ALA A 370 -14.46 21.81 -13.47
C ALA A 370 -15.37 20.89 -12.64
N VAL A 371 -14.79 19.97 -11.87
CA VAL A 371 -15.52 19.04 -10.99
C VAL A 371 -16.03 19.76 -9.75
N GLY A 372 -15.27 20.69 -9.18
CA GLY A 372 -15.69 21.48 -8.02
C GLY A 372 -16.94 22.32 -8.28
N GLN A 373 -17.14 22.82 -9.50
CA GLN A 373 -18.37 23.52 -9.89
C GLN A 373 -19.62 22.63 -9.88
N ARG A 374 -19.44 21.30 -9.91
CA ARG A 374 -20.51 20.29 -9.90
C ARG A 374 -20.83 19.79 -8.49
N GLN A 375 -20.09 20.25 -7.49
CA GLN A 375 -20.31 19.90 -6.10
C GLN A 375 -21.14 20.97 -5.38
N PRO A 376 -21.80 20.62 -4.25
CA PRO A 376 -22.59 21.59 -3.50
C PRO A 376 -21.74 22.78 -3.03
N SER A 377 -22.21 24.01 -3.30
CA SER A 377 -21.49 25.24 -2.98
C SER A 377 -21.21 25.46 -1.49
N GLU A 378 -21.96 24.76 -0.62
CA GLU A 378 -21.81 24.79 0.84
C GLU A 378 -20.56 24.03 1.32
N ILE A 379 -19.97 23.17 0.49
CA ILE A 379 -18.85 22.31 0.84
C ILE A 379 -17.59 22.83 0.16
N THR A 380 -16.89 23.75 0.83
CA THR A 380 -15.55 24.20 0.40
C THR A 380 -14.52 23.70 1.41
N ASN A 381 -14.05 22.47 1.18
CA ASN A 381 -13.04 21.84 2.03
C ASN A 381 -11.86 21.38 1.18
N VAL A 382 -10.65 21.61 1.67
CA VAL A 382 -9.38 21.10 1.12
C VAL A 382 -9.45 19.58 0.93
N ASP A 383 -10.15 18.85 1.80
CA ASP A 383 -10.33 17.40 1.69
C ASP A 383 -11.12 16.98 0.44
N VAL A 384 -12.05 17.83 -0.01
CA VAL A 384 -12.86 17.57 -1.20
C VAL A 384 -12.04 17.84 -2.46
N GLU A 385 -11.27 18.94 -2.49
CA GLU A 385 -10.31 19.21 -3.58
C GLU A 385 -9.28 18.09 -3.70
N ASN A 386 -8.73 17.62 -2.57
CA ASN A 386 -7.82 16.46 -2.54
C ASN A 386 -8.51 15.21 -3.07
N SER A 387 -9.76 14.95 -2.69
CA SER A 387 -10.51 13.80 -3.18
C SER A 387 -10.78 13.87 -4.69
N ILE A 388 -10.99 15.07 -5.25
CA ILE A 388 -11.07 15.27 -6.71
C ILE A 388 -9.75 14.95 -7.39
N GLN A 389 -8.62 15.44 -6.86
CA GLN A 389 -7.31 15.14 -7.43
C GLN A 389 -7.03 13.63 -7.44
N TRP A 390 -7.34 12.93 -6.35
CA TRP A 390 -7.21 11.48 -6.28
C TRP A 390 -8.19 10.76 -7.22
N GLY A 391 -9.44 11.19 -7.29
CA GLY A 391 -10.43 10.62 -8.22
C GLY A 391 -10.01 10.78 -9.67
N HIS A 392 -9.50 11.95 -10.05
CA HIS A 392 -8.94 12.23 -11.37
C HIS A 392 -7.76 11.33 -11.69
N LEU A 393 -6.81 11.18 -10.76
CA LEU A 393 -5.65 10.30 -10.93
C LEU A 393 -6.08 8.84 -11.18
N LEU A 394 -7.03 8.31 -10.41
CA LEU A 394 -7.48 6.93 -10.58
C LEU A 394 -8.20 6.71 -11.91
N VAL A 395 -9.09 7.62 -12.31
CA VAL A 395 -9.79 7.56 -13.60
C VAL A 395 -8.79 7.66 -14.75
N LEU A 396 -7.85 8.62 -14.68
CA LEU A 396 -6.79 8.76 -15.69
C LEU A 396 -5.95 7.47 -15.82
N THR A 397 -5.59 6.86 -14.70
CA THR A 397 -4.77 5.63 -14.69
C THR A 397 -5.54 4.44 -15.25
N ALA A 398 -6.81 4.27 -14.85
CA ALA A 398 -7.67 3.21 -15.37
C ALA A 398 -7.89 3.33 -16.88
N PHE A 399 -8.03 4.56 -17.40
CA PHE A 399 -8.15 4.80 -18.83
C PHE A 399 -6.84 4.51 -19.58
N ALA A 400 -5.71 4.99 -19.07
CA ALA A 400 -4.40 4.75 -19.66
C ALA A 400 -4.05 3.25 -19.73
N GLY A 401 -4.44 2.49 -18.68
CA GLY A 401 -4.32 1.03 -18.55
C GLY A 401 -4.55 0.24 -19.84
N LEU A 402 -5.69 0.49 -20.48
CA LEU A 402 -6.22 -0.31 -21.59
C LEU A 402 -6.15 0.37 -22.96
N SER A 403 -5.95 1.69 -23.00
CA SER A 403 -5.98 2.49 -24.24
C SER A 403 -4.80 2.23 -25.20
N GLY A 404 -3.93 1.26 -24.89
CA GLY A 404 -2.74 0.91 -25.66
C GLY A 404 -2.69 -0.52 -26.21
N CYS A 405 -3.73 -1.34 -26.01
CA CYS A 405 -3.77 -2.70 -26.57
C CYS A 405 -4.22 -2.65 -28.04
N SER A 406 -3.26 -2.79 -28.95
CA SER A 406 -3.41 -3.24 -30.35
C SER A 406 -4.61 -2.74 -31.16
N SER A 407 -4.63 -1.45 -31.54
CA SER A 407 -5.44 -1.04 -32.69
C SER A 407 -4.89 -1.68 -33.96
N SER A 408 -5.61 -2.63 -34.54
CA SER A 408 -5.24 -3.27 -35.82
C SER A 408 -5.26 -2.32 -37.03
N ASN A 409 -5.71 -1.06 -36.85
CA ASN A 409 -5.92 -0.09 -37.92
C ASN A 409 -5.19 1.27 -37.76
N ALA A 410 -4.40 1.51 -36.71
CA ALA A 410 -3.57 2.72 -36.63
C ALA A 410 -2.22 2.49 -37.32
N GLU A 411 -1.81 3.37 -38.24
CA GLU A 411 -0.56 3.27 -39.01
C GLU A 411 0.72 3.34 -38.15
N ILE A 412 0.62 3.60 -36.84
CA ILE A 412 1.75 3.62 -35.89
C ILE A 412 1.34 2.84 -34.64
N PRO A 413 1.99 1.70 -34.32
CA PRO A 413 1.71 0.97 -33.08
C PRO A 413 2.01 1.85 -31.87
N TYR A 414 1.18 1.77 -30.84
CA TYR A 414 1.38 2.44 -29.56
C TYR A 414 2.63 1.87 -28.88
N ASP A 415 3.75 2.55 -29.06
CA ASP A 415 5.09 2.11 -28.68
C ASP A 415 5.34 2.25 -27.17
N ASP A 416 6.17 1.35 -26.61
CA ASP A 416 6.55 1.34 -25.20
C ASP A 416 7.22 2.66 -24.76
N SER A 417 7.83 3.38 -25.71
CA SER A 417 8.38 4.73 -25.46
C SER A 417 7.31 5.74 -25.04
N VAL A 418 6.10 5.66 -25.60
CA VAL A 418 4.96 6.51 -25.24
C VAL A 418 4.42 6.09 -23.87
N ARG A 419 4.27 4.78 -23.63
CA ARG A 419 3.89 4.25 -22.31
C ARG A 419 4.84 4.74 -21.20
N ALA A 420 6.15 4.70 -21.43
CA ALA A 420 7.14 5.16 -20.45
C ALA A 420 7.02 6.65 -20.10
N VAL A 421 6.60 7.49 -21.06
CA VAL A 421 6.30 8.91 -20.82
C VAL A 421 5.05 9.05 -19.97
N GLU A 422 3.97 8.33 -20.29
CA GLU A 422 2.73 8.34 -19.52
C GLU A 422 2.95 7.85 -18.08
N VAL A 423 3.70 6.76 -17.87
CA VAL A 423 4.11 6.31 -16.52
C VAL A 423 4.78 7.46 -15.76
N SER A 424 5.72 8.17 -16.39
CA SER A 424 6.42 9.30 -15.74
C SER A 424 5.45 10.42 -15.34
N GLN A 425 4.44 10.70 -16.17
CA GLN A 425 3.43 11.72 -15.88
C GLN A 425 2.46 11.28 -14.79
N LEU A 426 2.03 10.02 -14.77
CA LEU A 426 1.19 9.43 -13.71
C LEU A 426 1.89 9.50 -12.34
N PHE A 427 3.18 9.15 -12.28
CA PHE A 427 3.97 9.27 -11.05
C PHE A 427 4.10 10.72 -10.58
N ALA A 428 4.23 11.68 -11.51
CA ALA A 428 4.26 13.10 -11.18
C ALA A 428 2.90 13.59 -10.61
N ARG A 429 1.79 13.13 -11.18
CA ARG A 429 0.43 13.41 -10.68
C ARG A 429 0.17 12.78 -9.31
N TYR A 430 0.61 11.54 -9.12
CA TYR A 430 0.57 10.88 -7.81
C TYR A 430 1.30 11.69 -6.75
N ARG A 431 2.51 12.19 -7.07
CA ARG A 431 3.26 13.04 -6.15
C ARG A 431 2.52 14.33 -5.82
N GLU A 432 1.90 15.00 -6.81
CA GLU A 432 1.08 16.20 -6.58
C GLU A 432 -0.06 15.91 -5.59
N CYS A 433 -0.78 14.79 -5.77
CA CYS A 433 -1.86 14.38 -4.87
C CYS A 433 -1.35 14.05 -3.47
N ALA A 434 -0.29 13.25 -3.37
CA ALA A 434 0.25 12.77 -2.10
C ALA A 434 0.90 13.87 -1.25
N LEU A 435 1.52 14.88 -1.88
CA LEU A 435 2.08 16.04 -1.16
C LEU A 435 1.01 17.03 -0.71
N SER A 436 -0.11 17.13 -1.44
CA SER A 436 -1.23 18.02 -1.09
C SER A 436 -2.09 17.44 0.05
N ASP A 437 -2.13 16.11 0.19
CA ASP A 437 -2.89 15.38 1.20
C ASP A 437 -2.08 15.16 2.50
N ALA A 438 -1.60 16.25 3.11
CA ALA A 438 -0.70 16.19 4.28
C ALA A 438 -1.37 15.68 5.57
N VAL A 439 -2.70 15.70 5.64
CA VAL A 439 -3.49 15.42 6.85
C VAL A 439 -4.12 14.03 6.84
N SER A 440 -4.40 13.47 5.65
CA SER A 440 -5.00 12.13 5.52
C SER A 440 -4.13 11.28 4.59
N ARG A 441 -3.34 10.36 5.13
CA ARG A 441 -2.68 9.34 4.29
C ARG A 441 -3.79 8.45 3.73
N SER A 442 -4.34 8.78 2.57
CA SER A 442 -5.40 8.02 1.91
C SER A 442 -4.86 6.68 1.40
N VAL A 443 -4.62 5.75 2.33
CA VAL A 443 -4.08 4.41 2.07
C VAL A 443 -4.88 3.69 0.99
N GLU A 444 -6.20 3.88 0.97
CA GLU A 444 -7.08 3.25 -0.02
C GLU A 444 -6.86 3.78 -1.45
N ALA A 445 -6.77 5.10 -1.63
CA ALA A 445 -6.50 5.68 -2.95
C ALA A 445 -5.10 5.34 -3.46
N THR A 446 -4.08 5.35 -2.57
CA THR A 446 -2.73 4.91 -2.92
C THR A 446 -2.73 3.45 -3.37
N LYS A 447 -3.40 2.56 -2.64
CA LYS A 447 -3.49 1.14 -2.99
C LYS A 447 -4.17 0.94 -4.35
N LEU A 448 -5.32 1.58 -4.56
CA LEU A 448 -6.04 1.54 -5.84
C LEU A 448 -5.17 2.03 -7.00
N PHE A 449 -4.44 3.12 -6.79
CA PHE A 449 -3.53 3.64 -7.80
C PHE A 449 -2.40 2.65 -8.09
N THR A 450 -1.80 2.03 -7.06
CA THR A 450 -0.77 0.99 -7.25
C THR A 450 -1.31 -0.19 -8.06
N ASP A 451 -2.52 -0.68 -7.75
CA ASP A 451 -3.16 -1.79 -8.46
C ASP A 451 -3.37 -1.45 -9.96
N LEU A 452 -3.91 -0.26 -10.25
CA LEU A 452 -4.13 0.21 -11.63
C LEU A 452 -2.82 0.46 -12.40
N VAL A 453 -1.80 1.01 -11.74
CA VAL A 453 -0.49 1.22 -12.38
C VAL A 453 0.15 -0.12 -12.69
N LEU A 454 0.07 -1.12 -11.81
CA LEU A 454 0.58 -2.46 -12.10
C LEU A 454 -0.09 -3.06 -13.33
N GLU A 455 -1.41 -2.94 -13.45
CA GLU A 455 -2.15 -3.36 -14.65
C GLU A 455 -1.65 -2.63 -15.91
N PHE A 456 -1.43 -1.32 -15.84
CA PHE A 456 -0.86 -0.54 -16.95
C PHE A 456 0.55 -0.99 -17.32
N LEU A 457 1.40 -1.35 -16.35
CA LEU A 457 2.77 -1.81 -16.58
C LEU A 457 2.84 -3.19 -17.24
N ILE A 458 1.84 -4.05 -17.03
CA ILE A 458 1.73 -5.36 -17.71
C ILE A 458 1.58 -5.17 -19.23
N GLY A 459 1.04 -4.03 -19.68
CA GLY A 459 0.87 -3.72 -21.10
C GLY A 459 2.15 -3.39 -21.88
N PHE A 460 3.32 -3.39 -21.25
CA PHE A 460 4.61 -3.21 -21.96
C PHE A 460 5.00 -4.48 -22.73
N GLU A 461 5.34 -4.34 -24.02
CA GLU A 461 5.82 -5.47 -24.82
C GLU A 461 7.31 -5.76 -24.55
N SER A 462 8.11 -4.69 -24.39
CA SER A 462 9.53 -4.73 -24.08
C SER A 462 9.77 -4.63 -22.59
N THR A 463 10.23 -5.74 -22.00
CA THR A 463 10.64 -5.75 -20.60
C THR A 463 11.81 -4.80 -20.33
N VAL A 464 12.66 -4.53 -21.32
CA VAL A 464 13.79 -3.60 -21.18
C VAL A 464 13.30 -2.16 -21.02
N GLU A 465 12.31 -1.74 -21.83
CA GLU A 465 11.73 -0.40 -21.71
C GLU A 465 11.00 -0.21 -20.37
N LEU A 466 10.28 -1.23 -19.92
CA LEU A 466 9.66 -1.25 -18.58
C LEU A 466 10.72 -1.08 -17.47
N GLN A 467 11.79 -1.89 -17.51
CA GLN A 467 12.90 -1.80 -16.55
C GLN A 467 13.55 -0.41 -16.56
N LEU A 468 13.78 0.19 -17.73
CA LEU A 468 14.34 1.54 -17.86
C LEU A 468 13.40 2.62 -17.31
N ALA A 469 12.09 2.51 -17.59
CA ALA A 469 11.08 3.42 -17.06
C ALA A 469 11.04 3.39 -15.53
N LEU A 470 11.04 2.19 -14.93
CA LEU A 470 11.04 2.01 -13.48
C LEU A 470 12.35 2.46 -12.83
N LEU A 471 13.50 2.17 -13.43
CA LEU A 471 14.80 2.65 -12.96
C LEU A 471 14.85 4.19 -12.93
N LYS A 472 14.29 4.86 -13.94
CA LYS A 472 14.18 6.32 -13.96
C LYS A 472 13.34 6.86 -12.80
N GLN A 473 12.23 6.19 -12.47
CA GLN A 473 11.39 6.59 -11.31
C GLN A 473 12.05 6.28 -9.97
N THR A 474 12.80 5.18 -9.88
CA THR A 474 13.55 4.78 -8.66
C THR A 474 14.59 5.84 -8.28
N LEU A 475 15.19 6.47 -9.28
CA LEU A 475 16.23 7.49 -9.11
C LEU A 475 15.68 8.92 -9.01
N TYR A 476 14.36 9.06 -8.92
CA TYR A 476 13.74 10.36 -8.80
C TYR A 476 14.06 11.00 -7.43
N PRO A 477 14.36 12.32 -7.38
CA PRO A 477 14.81 12.97 -6.15
C PRO A 477 13.73 13.07 -5.05
N ASP A 478 12.45 13.05 -5.43
CA ASP A 478 11.34 13.10 -4.48
C ASP A 478 11.09 11.73 -3.81
N TRP A 479 10.99 11.73 -2.48
CA TRP A 479 10.85 10.51 -1.68
C TRP A 479 9.49 9.83 -1.86
N THR A 480 8.43 10.59 -2.14
CA THR A 480 7.06 10.08 -2.28
C THR A 480 6.93 9.21 -3.53
N GLN A 481 7.45 9.76 -4.65
CA GLN A 481 7.50 9.09 -5.93
C GLN A 481 8.41 7.85 -5.88
N ARG A 482 9.56 7.97 -5.21
CA ARG A 482 10.50 6.87 -5.02
C ARG A 482 9.90 5.72 -4.21
N THR A 483 9.23 6.03 -3.10
CA THR A 483 8.63 5.02 -2.22
C THR A 483 7.56 4.21 -2.96
N LEU A 484 6.69 4.89 -3.73
CA LEU A 484 5.74 4.18 -4.59
C LEU A 484 6.45 3.27 -5.61
N CYS A 485 7.52 3.76 -6.25
CA CYS A 485 8.27 2.95 -7.20
C CYS A 485 8.87 1.71 -6.55
N TRP A 486 9.33 1.81 -5.30
CA TRP A 486 9.85 0.67 -4.54
C TRP A 486 8.76 -0.36 -4.22
N GLU A 487 7.56 0.08 -3.87
CA GLU A 487 6.39 -0.79 -3.72
C GLU A 487 6.09 -1.53 -5.03
N ILE A 488 6.10 -0.83 -6.17
CA ILE A 488 5.90 -1.44 -7.49
C ILE A 488 6.99 -2.47 -7.80
N TRP A 489 8.26 -2.17 -7.51
CA TRP A 489 9.35 -3.15 -7.63
C TRP A 489 9.14 -4.37 -6.74
N ARG A 490 8.65 -4.20 -5.51
CA ARG A 490 8.30 -5.31 -4.62
C ARG A 490 7.22 -6.19 -5.26
N GLU A 491 6.12 -5.60 -5.72
CA GLU A 491 5.02 -6.34 -6.34
C GLU A 491 5.45 -7.08 -7.61
N LEU A 492 6.28 -6.46 -8.45
CA LEU A 492 6.81 -7.08 -9.67
C LEU A 492 7.79 -8.22 -9.37
N LEU A 493 8.82 -7.99 -8.55
CA LEU A 493 9.87 -8.97 -8.28
C LEU A 493 9.41 -10.12 -7.38
N CYS A 494 8.49 -9.86 -6.43
CA CYS A 494 8.12 -10.84 -5.41
C CYS A 494 6.86 -11.63 -5.75
N PHE A 495 5.93 -11.04 -6.51
CA PHE A 495 4.59 -11.62 -6.68
C PHE A 495 4.09 -11.71 -8.13
N SER A 496 4.51 -10.81 -9.02
CA SER A 496 3.87 -10.67 -10.35
C SER A 496 4.66 -11.28 -11.50
N TRP A 497 5.98 -11.05 -11.58
CA TRP A 497 6.79 -11.62 -12.64
C TRP A 497 7.06 -13.10 -12.42
N ASP A 498 7.25 -13.82 -13.52
CA ASP A 498 7.78 -15.17 -13.44
C ASP A 498 9.18 -15.17 -12.80
N GLU A 499 9.53 -16.28 -12.18
CA GLU A 499 10.77 -16.43 -11.42
C GLU A 499 12.01 -16.18 -12.27
N THR A 500 11.97 -16.52 -13.58
CA THR A 500 13.11 -16.36 -14.48
C THR A 500 13.36 -14.90 -14.81
N LEU A 501 12.31 -14.14 -15.12
CA LEU A 501 12.38 -12.72 -15.41
C LEU A 501 12.74 -11.93 -14.15
N ALA A 502 12.14 -12.28 -13.01
CA ALA A 502 12.45 -11.64 -11.73
C ALA A 502 13.92 -11.85 -11.34
N MET A 503 14.44 -13.08 -11.51
CA MET A 503 15.86 -13.38 -11.29
C MET A 503 16.78 -12.60 -12.24
N GLN A 504 16.48 -12.57 -13.54
CA GLN A 504 17.25 -11.79 -14.52
C GLN A 504 17.25 -10.29 -14.20
N THR A 505 16.10 -9.76 -13.77
CA THR A 505 15.97 -8.35 -13.42
C THR A 505 16.70 -8.02 -12.12
N LEU A 506 16.63 -8.88 -11.11
CA LEU A 506 17.42 -8.72 -9.88
C LEU A 506 18.92 -8.76 -10.18
N GLN A 507 19.37 -9.68 -11.03
CA GLN A 507 20.77 -9.75 -11.46
C GLN A 507 21.18 -8.49 -12.22
N LEU A 508 20.32 -7.97 -13.11
CA LEU A 508 20.55 -6.69 -13.80
C LEU A 508 20.73 -5.53 -12.82
N LEU A 509 19.86 -5.42 -11.81
CA LEU A 509 19.96 -4.37 -10.79
C LEU A 509 21.29 -4.45 -10.04
N ILE A 510 21.73 -5.67 -9.69
CA ILE A 510 23.02 -5.91 -9.06
C ILE A 510 24.16 -5.54 -10.01
N ASP A 511 24.13 -5.98 -11.26
CA ASP A 511 25.16 -5.73 -12.27
C ASP A 511 25.34 -4.24 -12.57
N VAL A 512 24.25 -3.47 -12.63
CA VAL A 512 24.28 -2.01 -12.79
C VAL A 512 25.06 -1.34 -11.66
N THR A 513 24.96 -1.86 -10.43
CA THR A 513 25.74 -1.32 -9.30
C THR A 513 27.22 -1.70 -9.33
N GLN A 514 27.57 -2.76 -10.08
CA GLN A 514 28.93 -3.28 -10.23
C GLN A 514 29.64 -2.77 -11.50
N TRP A 515 28.95 -1.97 -12.32
CA TRP A 515 29.44 -1.53 -13.63
C TRP A 515 30.75 -0.74 -13.54
N ASP A 516 31.78 -1.21 -14.25
CA ASP A 516 33.11 -0.60 -14.32
C ASP A 516 33.59 -0.60 -15.78
N ASP A 517 33.32 0.49 -16.51
CA ASP A 517 33.79 0.63 -17.89
C ASP A 517 35.23 1.15 -17.89
N VAL A 518 36.17 0.22 -18.03
CA VAL A 518 37.62 0.48 -18.04
C VAL A 518 38.11 0.93 -19.42
N ASP A 519 37.37 0.61 -20.48
CA ASP A 519 37.86 0.64 -21.86
C ASP A 519 37.19 1.69 -22.76
N SER A 520 36.10 2.34 -22.34
CA SER A 520 35.50 3.43 -23.12
C SER A 520 35.92 4.83 -22.65
N ASP A 521 36.53 5.61 -23.55
CA ASP A 521 36.75 7.07 -23.41
C ASP A 521 35.43 7.85 -23.26
N LYS A 522 34.28 7.17 -23.34
CA LYS A 522 32.93 7.67 -23.08
C LYS A 522 32.40 7.06 -21.79
N SER A 523 33.09 7.29 -20.67
CA SER A 523 32.66 6.79 -19.36
C SER A 523 31.19 7.13 -19.12
N PHE A 524 30.32 6.12 -19.11
CA PHE A 524 28.94 6.28 -18.69
C PHE A 524 28.99 6.53 -17.17
N VAL A 525 29.05 7.80 -16.77
CA VAL A 525 29.11 8.17 -15.36
C VAL A 525 27.69 8.06 -14.81
N LEU A 526 27.38 6.91 -14.19
CA LEU A 526 26.16 6.79 -13.37
C LEU A 526 26.11 7.97 -12.39
N ALA A 527 24.95 8.61 -12.29
CA ALA A 527 24.75 9.74 -11.39
C ALA A 527 25.13 9.34 -9.96
N ARG A 528 25.79 10.27 -9.25
CA ARG A 528 26.28 10.01 -7.89
C ARG A 528 25.11 9.66 -6.96
N GLY A 529 25.14 8.46 -6.37
CA GLY A 529 24.11 7.99 -5.42
C GLY A 529 23.21 6.88 -5.95
N MET A 530 23.18 6.65 -7.27
CA MET A 530 22.37 5.59 -7.90
C MET A 530 22.63 4.19 -7.31
N GLU A 531 23.90 3.83 -7.13
CA GLU A 531 24.31 2.54 -6.56
C GLU A 531 23.70 2.31 -5.16
N ASP A 532 23.68 3.35 -4.32
CA ASP A 532 23.15 3.26 -2.96
C ASP A 532 21.62 3.12 -2.96
N GLU A 533 20.92 3.83 -3.85
CA GLU A 533 19.46 3.74 -3.98
C GLU A 533 19.02 2.35 -4.49
N ILE A 534 19.74 1.78 -5.47
CA ILE A 534 19.43 0.43 -5.96
C ILE A 534 19.68 -0.63 -4.88
N LEU A 535 20.81 -0.54 -4.16
CA LEU A 535 21.11 -1.49 -3.10
C LEU A 535 20.15 -1.32 -1.90
N GLN A 536 19.67 -0.11 -1.64
CA GLN A 536 18.62 0.15 -0.66
C GLN A 536 17.27 -0.44 -1.09
N LEU A 537 16.92 -0.34 -2.38
CA LEU A 537 15.74 -1.01 -2.96
C LEU A 537 15.83 -2.53 -2.80
N ILE A 538 16.97 -3.13 -3.14
CA ILE A 538 17.18 -4.59 -2.99
C ILE A 538 16.99 -5.01 -1.53
N ALA A 539 17.56 -4.26 -0.58
CA ALA A 539 17.36 -4.54 0.84
C ALA A 539 15.91 -4.33 1.29
N PHE A 540 15.21 -3.33 0.75
CA PHE A 540 13.81 -3.08 1.04
C PHE A 540 12.92 -4.27 0.64
N VAL A 541 13.13 -4.85 -0.55
CA VAL A 541 12.32 -5.98 -1.03
C VAL A 541 12.78 -7.34 -0.49
N TYR A 542 13.97 -7.43 0.11
CA TYR A 542 14.62 -8.70 0.44
C TYR A 542 13.75 -9.63 1.28
N ALA A 543 13.03 -9.12 2.29
CA ALA A 543 12.20 -9.94 3.17
C ALA A 543 11.13 -10.73 2.40
N ASP A 544 10.53 -10.09 1.40
CA ASP A 544 9.41 -10.64 0.60
C ASP A 544 9.88 -11.43 -0.64
N LEU A 545 11.18 -11.40 -0.97
CA LEU A 545 11.70 -12.13 -2.12
C LEU A 545 11.47 -13.65 -2.00
N PRO A 546 11.09 -14.33 -3.10
CA PRO A 546 11.12 -15.78 -3.19
C PRO A 546 12.51 -16.35 -2.88
N LEU A 547 12.56 -17.59 -2.39
CA LEU A 547 13.81 -18.20 -1.93
C LEU A 547 14.92 -18.20 -3.01
N SER A 548 14.57 -18.52 -4.25
CA SER A 548 15.51 -18.52 -5.38
C SER A 548 16.11 -17.15 -5.69
N LEU A 549 15.34 -16.07 -5.52
CA LEU A 549 15.86 -14.70 -5.65
C LEU A 549 16.70 -14.30 -4.44
N LYS A 550 16.35 -14.77 -3.23
CA LYS A 550 17.23 -14.64 -2.05
C LYS A 550 18.55 -15.35 -2.27
N ASP A 551 18.56 -16.51 -2.94
CA ASP A 551 19.78 -17.24 -3.29
C ASP A 551 20.71 -16.40 -4.18
N VAL A 552 20.19 -15.63 -5.15
CA VAL A 552 21.00 -14.69 -5.96
C VAL A 552 21.75 -13.68 -5.08
N CYS A 553 21.05 -13.08 -4.10
CA CYS A 553 21.66 -12.15 -3.15
C CYS A 553 22.69 -12.86 -2.26
N MET A 554 22.37 -14.07 -1.79
CA MET A 554 23.27 -14.90 -0.98
C MET A 554 24.53 -15.31 -1.75
N ASP A 555 24.43 -15.58 -3.05
CA ASP A 555 25.57 -15.90 -3.90
C ASP A 555 26.52 -14.71 -4.03
N GLN A 556 25.99 -13.49 -4.19
CA GLN A 556 26.82 -12.27 -4.20
C GLN A 556 27.55 -12.05 -2.88
N VAL A 557 26.86 -12.26 -1.75
CA VAL A 557 27.42 -12.16 -0.40
C VAL A 557 28.47 -13.25 -0.17
N THR A 558 28.20 -14.47 -0.58
CA THR A 558 29.09 -15.63 -0.42
C THR A 558 30.38 -15.43 -1.23
N ALA A 559 30.24 -14.95 -2.48
CA ALA A 559 31.38 -14.67 -3.34
C ALA A 559 32.34 -13.63 -2.75
N ILE A 560 31.82 -12.54 -2.16
CA ILE A 560 32.68 -11.51 -1.56
C ILE A 560 33.38 -11.99 -0.28
N ILE A 561 32.70 -12.81 0.53
CA ILE A 561 33.31 -13.42 1.71
C ILE A 561 34.43 -14.37 1.30
N ASP A 562 34.19 -15.23 0.31
CA ASP A 562 35.20 -16.17 -0.20
C ASP A 562 36.42 -15.43 -0.78
N VAL A 563 36.21 -14.37 -1.57
CA VAL A 563 37.32 -13.56 -2.15
C VAL A 563 38.16 -12.91 -1.05
N ILE A 564 37.53 -12.20 -0.12
CA ILE A 564 38.25 -11.45 0.92
C ILE A 564 38.92 -12.40 1.92
N SER A 565 38.27 -13.51 2.29
CA SER A 565 38.82 -14.45 3.27
C SER A 565 39.96 -15.29 2.71
N SER A 566 39.91 -15.65 1.41
CA SER A 566 40.96 -16.43 0.76
C SER A 566 42.20 -15.61 0.38
N GLU A 567 42.01 -14.39 -0.12
CA GLU A 567 43.12 -13.48 -0.49
C GLU A 567 43.65 -12.67 0.72
N GLY A 568 42.88 -12.59 1.80
CA GLY A 568 43.24 -11.87 3.03
C GLY A 568 43.44 -10.36 2.82
N PRO A 569 44.33 -9.70 3.59
CA PRO A 569 44.60 -8.27 3.44
C PRO A 569 45.14 -7.85 2.06
N GLY A 570 45.66 -8.81 1.28
CA GLY A 570 46.22 -8.57 -0.06
C GLY A 570 45.19 -8.54 -1.18
N HIS A 571 43.89 -8.71 -0.89
CA HIS A 571 42.85 -8.83 -1.91
C HIS A 571 42.77 -7.64 -2.86
N GLN A 572 42.41 -7.92 -4.11
CA GLN A 572 42.26 -6.86 -5.10
C GLN A 572 40.95 -6.08 -4.89
N PHE A 573 41.06 -4.87 -4.33
CA PHE A 573 39.91 -3.99 -4.14
C PHE A 573 39.54 -3.25 -5.43
N ASN A 574 38.42 -3.63 -6.04
CA ASN A 574 37.84 -3.01 -7.24
C ASN A 574 36.39 -2.55 -6.97
N LEU A 575 35.73 -1.95 -7.96
CA LEU A 575 34.34 -1.46 -7.79
C LEU A 575 33.33 -2.58 -7.55
N ARG A 576 33.57 -3.78 -8.11
CA ARG A 576 32.72 -4.96 -7.88
C ARG A 576 32.77 -5.40 -6.41
N VAL A 577 33.97 -5.57 -5.87
CA VAL A 577 34.22 -5.91 -4.45
C VAL A 577 33.62 -4.84 -3.53
N ALA A 578 33.76 -3.56 -3.89
CA ALA A 578 33.17 -2.45 -3.17
C ALA A 578 31.62 -2.50 -3.16
N SER A 579 31.00 -2.77 -4.30
CA SER A 579 29.55 -2.89 -4.44
C SER A 579 29.00 -4.11 -3.68
N GLN A 580 29.66 -5.27 -3.78
CA GLN A 580 29.25 -6.47 -3.03
C GLN A 580 29.35 -6.29 -1.52
N LEU A 581 30.38 -5.60 -1.02
CA LEU A 581 30.46 -5.21 0.39
C LEU A 581 29.35 -4.23 0.79
N HIS A 582 28.95 -3.33 -0.10
CA HIS A 582 27.84 -2.40 0.13
C HIS A 582 26.49 -3.13 0.12
N LEU A 583 26.31 -4.13 -0.75
CA LEU A 583 25.15 -5.02 -0.71
C LEU A 583 25.08 -5.76 0.64
N LEU A 584 26.19 -6.34 1.09
CA LEU A 584 26.26 -7.00 2.40
C LEU A 584 25.88 -6.04 3.55
N GLU A 585 26.38 -4.81 3.53
CA GLU A 585 26.00 -3.77 4.50
C GLU A 585 24.47 -3.56 4.55
N LYS A 586 23.83 -3.43 3.38
CA LYS A 586 22.38 -3.21 3.28
C LYS A 586 21.58 -4.44 3.72
N LEU A 587 22.03 -5.64 3.35
CA LEU A 587 21.40 -6.90 3.73
C LEU A 587 21.51 -7.18 5.24
N VAL A 588 22.65 -6.89 5.85
CA VAL A 588 22.84 -6.97 7.32
C VAL A 588 21.92 -6.00 8.05
N ALA A 589 21.66 -4.81 7.50
CA ALA A 589 20.72 -3.87 8.09
C ALA A 589 19.27 -4.38 8.13
N VAL A 590 18.88 -5.25 7.19
CA VAL A 590 17.54 -5.90 7.11
C VAL A 590 17.53 -7.33 7.64
N GLN A 591 18.53 -7.72 8.46
CA GLN A 591 18.59 -9.04 9.11
C GLN A 591 18.52 -10.21 8.11
N PHE A 592 19.22 -10.11 6.98
CA PHE A 592 19.07 -11.04 5.86
C PHE A 592 19.12 -12.53 6.23
N LEU A 593 20.01 -12.95 7.15
CA LEU A 593 20.06 -14.36 7.57
C LEU A 593 18.79 -14.80 8.30
N LYS A 594 18.21 -13.94 9.14
CA LYS A 594 16.95 -14.22 9.84
C LYS A 594 15.80 -14.41 8.84
N GLU A 595 15.75 -13.58 7.80
CA GLU A 595 14.76 -13.62 6.73
C GLU A 595 15.04 -14.71 5.68
N TYR A 596 16.24 -15.29 5.68
CA TYR A 596 16.62 -16.40 4.81
C TYR A 596 16.23 -17.73 5.44
N ASN A 597 15.30 -18.44 4.80
CA ASN A 597 14.82 -19.77 5.22
C ASN A 597 15.22 -20.87 4.22
N GLY A 598 16.41 -20.75 3.64
CA GLY A 598 16.94 -21.73 2.69
C GLY A 598 17.55 -22.97 3.36
N PRO A 599 17.59 -24.13 2.66
CA PRO A 599 18.12 -25.37 3.21
C PRO A 599 19.62 -25.29 3.53
N MET A 600 20.35 -24.39 2.86
CA MET A 600 21.80 -24.22 3.01
C MET A 600 22.18 -23.25 4.14
N LYS A 601 21.22 -22.64 4.82
CA LYS A 601 21.49 -21.64 5.87
C LYS A 601 22.42 -22.18 6.97
N ASP A 602 22.09 -23.34 7.53
CA ASP A 602 22.87 -23.94 8.61
C ASP A 602 24.29 -24.32 8.14
N GLU A 603 24.42 -24.81 6.90
CA GLU A 603 25.71 -25.14 6.30
C GLU A 603 26.56 -23.88 6.04
N TRP A 604 25.91 -22.81 5.58
CA TRP A 604 26.53 -21.51 5.39
C TRP A 604 27.06 -20.94 6.71
N ILE A 605 26.24 -20.96 7.78
CA ILE A 605 26.66 -20.51 9.12
C ILE A 605 27.82 -21.38 9.63
N ALA A 606 27.72 -22.71 9.49
CA ALA A 606 28.77 -23.63 9.94
C ALA A 606 30.12 -23.42 9.21
N LYS A 607 30.10 -22.96 7.95
CA LYS A 607 31.30 -22.65 7.17
C LYS A 607 31.88 -21.27 7.50
N TYR A 608 31.04 -20.23 7.50
CA TYR A 608 31.52 -18.85 7.53
C TYR A 608 31.68 -18.29 8.94
N LEU A 609 30.93 -18.79 9.94
CA LEU A 609 31.09 -18.31 11.31
C LEU A 609 32.50 -18.60 11.87
N PRO A 610 33.05 -19.83 11.82
CA PRO A 610 34.41 -20.08 12.30
C PRO A 610 35.46 -19.32 11.49
N MET A 611 35.29 -19.27 10.16
CA MET A 611 36.18 -18.56 9.25
C MET A 611 36.27 -17.07 9.61
N CYS A 612 35.14 -16.40 9.83
CA CYS A 612 35.14 -14.98 10.19
C CYS A 612 35.73 -14.73 11.58
N PHE A 613 35.57 -15.64 12.55
CA PHE A 613 36.26 -15.54 13.84
C PHE A 613 37.78 -15.64 13.69
N GLU A 614 38.27 -16.60 12.91
CA GLU A 614 39.70 -16.79 12.64
C GLU A 614 40.29 -15.58 11.90
N CYS A 615 39.59 -15.09 10.85
CA CYS A 615 40.00 -13.90 10.12
C CYS A 615 39.99 -12.65 11.00
N CYS A 616 38.94 -12.44 11.81
CA CYS A 616 38.90 -11.32 12.77
C CYS A 616 40.07 -11.40 13.75
N GLY A 617 40.28 -12.54 14.40
CA GLY A 617 41.37 -12.73 15.37
C GLY A 617 42.74 -12.43 14.75
N THR A 618 43.02 -13.02 13.60
CA THR A 618 44.28 -12.83 12.87
C THR A 618 44.49 -11.37 12.49
N VAL A 619 43.45 -10.69 11.98
CA VAL A 619 43.55 -9.29 11.59
C VAL A 619 43.75 -8.37 12.79
N LEU A 620 43.08 -8.62 13.91
CA LEU A 620 43.26 -7.84 15.13
C LEU A 620 44.68 -8.01 15.71
N GLU A 621 45.22 -9.23 15.68
CA GLU A 621 46.62 -9.50 16.04
C GLU A 621 47.61 -8.78 15.13
N LEU A 622 47.38 -8.81 13.81
CA LEU A 622 48.20 -8.10 12.85
C LEU A 622 48.15 -6.59 13.10
N LEU A 623 46.96 -5.99 13.22
CA LEU A 623 46.81 -4.55 13.51
C LEU A 623 47.51 -4.16 14.83
N SER A 624 47.36 -4.98 15.88
CA SER A 624 48.03 -4.77 17.17
C SER A 624 49.57 -4.83 17.07
N ALA A 625 50.10 -5.76 16.27
CA ALA A 625 51.54 -5.83 15.98
C ALA A 625 52.02 -4.64 15.14
N GLU A 626 51.22 -4.21 14.17
CA GLU A 626 51.51 -3.08 13.28
C GLU A 626 51.54 -1.75 14.03
N ALA A 627 50.73 -1.54 15.06
CA ALA A 627 50.77 -0.36 15.92
C ALA A 627 52.16 -0.11 16.56
N LYS A 628 52.99 -1.16 16.65
CA LYS A 628 54.36 -1.10 17.21
C LYS A 628 55.45 -0.89 16.14
N ALA A 629 55.12 -0.94 14.84
CA ALA A 629 56.09 -0.91 13.73
C ALA A 629 55.89 0.32 12.80
N PRO A 630 56.88 1.22 12.64
CA PRO A 630 56.69 2.54 12.00
C PRO A 630 56.73 2.57 10.45
N THR A 631 56.80 1.44 9.74
CA THR A 631 57.19 1.40 8.30
C THR A 631 56.17 0.76 7.33
N ILE A 632 54.94 0.50 7.76
CA ILE A 632 53.98 -0.27 6.96
C ILE A 632 53.27 0.58 5.88
N LYS A 633 53.02 -0.06 4.74
CA LYS A 633 52.27 0.52 3.62
C LYS A 633 50.79 0.63 3.98
N ARG A 634 50.22 1.82 3.85
CA ARG A 634 48.80 2.13 4.09
C ARG A 634 47.80 1.19 3.41
N GLU A 635 48.14 0.69 2.22
CA GLU A 635 47.29 -0.24 1.47
C GLU A 635 47.08 -1.56 2.23
N ASN A 636 48.07 -2.01 2.99
CA ASN A 636 47.95 -3.20 3.84
C ASN A 636 46.98 -2.96 5.00
N ILE A 637 47.09 -1.81 5.68
CA ILE A 637 46.18 -1.43 6.78
C ILE A 637 44.74 -1.36 6.28
N LEU A 638 44.49 -0.73 5.11
CA LEU A 638 43.15 -0.68 4.53
C LEU A 638 42.64 -2.07 4.11
N GLY A 639 43.52 -2.93 3.61
CA GLY A 639 43.20 -4.34 3.33
C GLY A 639 42.77 -5.08 4.59
N MET A 640 43.51 -4.94 5.69
CA MET A 640 43.18 -5.49 7.00
C MET A 640 41.83 -4.95 7.51
N MET A 641 41.61 -3.63 7.42
CA MET A 641 40.34 -3.01 7.84
C MET A 641 39.14 -3.52 7.05
N ARG A 642 39.30 -3.82 5.75
CA ARG A 642 38.22 -4.42 4.93
C ARG A 642 37.91 -5.86 5.32
N VAL A 643 38.93 -6.67 5.65
CA VAL A 643 38.71 -8.03 6.19
C VAL A 643 37.96 -7.95 7.51
N LEU A 644 38.38 -7.06 8.42
CA LEU A 644 37.72 -6.83 9.70
C LEU A 644 36.26 -6.39 9.52
N ASP A 645 36.01 -5.40 8.66
CA ASP A 645 34.67 -4.89 8.33
C ASP A 645 33.73 -5.99 7.80
N MET A 646 34.20 -6.77 6.81
CA MET A 646 33.44 -7.90 6.27
C MET A 646 33.10 -8.92 7.36
N CYS A 647 34.09 -9.33 8.15
CA CYS A 647 33.89 -10.35 9.18
C CYS A 647 32.90 -9.85 10.25
N LEU A 648 33.02 -8.60 10.71
CA LEU A 648 32.09 -8.01 11.67
C LEU A 648 30.65 -7.99 11.15
N MET A 649 30.45 -7.69 9.86
CA MET A 649 29.12 -7.71 9.23
C MET A 649 28.53 -9.12 9.18
N VAL A 650 29.33 -10.14 8.84
CA VAL A 650 28.90 -11.55 8.87
C VAL A 650 28.55 -11.98 10.29
N LEU A 651 29.39 -11.66 11.27
CA LEU A 651 29.16 -11.96 12.69
C LEU A 651 27.89 -11.31 13.22
N ARG A 652 27.61 -10.06 12.81
CA ARG A 652 26.34 -9.39 13.11
C ARG A 652 25.16 -10.13 12.49
N GLY A 653 25.24 -10.52 11.21
CA GLY A 653 24.18 -11.28 10.56
C GLY A 653 23.85 -12.58 11.30
N VAL A 654 24.88 -13.34 11.70
CA VAL A 654 24.70 -14.60 12.45
C VAL A 654 24.15 -14.34 13.85
N PHE A 655 24.57 -13.26 14.50
CA PHE A 655 24.04 -12.87 15.81
C PHE A 655 22.55 -12.51 15.75
N ASP A 656 22.14 -11.72 14.75
CA ASP A 656 20.74 -11.29 14.57
C ASP A 656 19.80 -12.47 14.24
N ASP A 657 20.30 -13.53 13.62
CA ASP A 657 19.56 -14.78 13.36
C ASP A 657 19.28 -15.60 14.63
N ASN A 658 20.21 -15.56 15.60
CA ASN A 658 20.20 -16.42 16.77
C ASN A 658 19.68 -15.72 18.03
N GLU A 659 18.59 -14.93 17.96
CA GLU A 659 18.03 -14.24 19.15
C GLU A 659 17.91 -15.15 20.40
N PRO A 660 18.11 -14.60 21.63
CA PRO A 660 18.62 -15.31 22.80
C PRO A 660 17.79 -16.50 23.31
N LYS A 661 18.13 -17.72 22.88
CA LYS A 661 17.97 -18.95 23.69
C LYS A 661 19.09 -18.97 24.76
N GLN A 662 18.68 -18.90 26.03
CA GLN A 662 19.46 -18.35 27.15
C GLN A 662 20.84 -18.94 27.49
N ASP A 663 21.17 -20.18 27.10
CA ASP A 663 22.39 -20.83 27.60
C ASP A 663 23.55 -20.87 26.58
N ASP A 664 23.29 -21.13 25.30
CA ASP A 664 24.35 -21.23 24.26
C ASP A 664 24.84 -19.85 23.77
N ILE A 665 24.08 -18.79 24.03
CA ILE A 665 24.35 -17.42 23.53
C ILE A 665 25.19 -16.61 24.52
N ALA A 666 25.28 -17.03 25.79
CA ALA A 666 26.09 -16.33 26.79
C ALA A 666 27.59 -16.35 26.45
N GLU A 667 28.13 -17.48 25.97
CA GLU A 667 29.54 -17.59 25.59
C GLU A 667 29.85 -16.81 24.31
N LEU A 668 29.01 -16.96 23.28
CA LEU A 668 29.11 -16.17 22.04
C LEU A 668 29.06 -14.66 22.33
N SER A 669 28.17 -14.24 23.23
CA SER A 669 28.05 -12.84 23.66
C SER A 669 29.33 -12.30 24.30
N ILE A 670 30.03 -13.09 25.11
CA ILE A 670 31.30 -12.69 25.73
C ILE A 670 32.39 -12.53 24.66
N ILE A 671 32.46 -13.46 23.70
CA ILE A 671 33.44 -13.42 22.61
C ILE A 671 33.18 -12.21 21.71
N LEU A 672 31.92 -11.98 21.31
CA LEU A 672 31.53 -10.84 20.47
C LEU A 672 31.83 -9.50 21.16
N VAL A 673 31.52 -9.35 22.47
CA VAL A 673 31.88 -8.12 23.20
C VAL A 673 33.39 -7.90 23.21
N ARG A 674 34.19 -8.95 23.45
CA ARG A 674 35.67 -8.85 23.41
C ARG A 674 36.16 -8.41 22.04
N MET A 675 35.72 -9.09 20.99
CA MET A 675 36.16 -8.84 19.62
C MET A 675 35.70 -7.47 19.10
N SER A 676 34.45 -7.06 19.36
CA SER A 676 33.96 -5.73 18.96
C SER A 676 34.63 -4.61 19.75
N THR A 677 34.97 -4.83 21.02
CA THR A 677 35.76 -3.87 21.81
C THR A 677 37.16 -3.72 21.22
N GLU A 678 37.85 -4.84 20.97
CA GLU A 678 39.20 -4.82 20.40
C GLU A 678 39.22 -4.22 18.99
N ALA A 679 38.24 -4.57 18.15
CA ALA A 679 38.06 -3.96 16.84
C ALA A 679 37.93 -2.44 16.93
N LEU A 680 37.14 -1.93 17.88
CA LEU A 680 36.99 -0.50 18.11
C LEU A 680 38.31 0.15 18.57
N SER A 681 39.08 -0.52 19.43
CA SER A 681 40.42 -0.07 19.86
C SER A 681 41.41 0.02 18.70
N GLN A 682 41.43 -0.99 17.82
CA GLN A 682 42.28 -1.00 16.63
C GLN A 682 41.85 0.09 15.63
N LEU A 683 40.53 0.27 15.43
CA LEU A 683 39.99 1.35 14.61
C LEU A 683 40.41 2.72 15.16
N ALA A 684 40.28 2.96 16.47
CA ALA A 684 40.71 4.19 17.12
C ALA A 684 42.21 4.47 16.95
N THR A 685 43.05 3.43 17.03
CA THR A 685 44.51 3.55 16.90
C THR A 685 44.94 3.90 15.47
N HIS A 686 44.33 3.26 14.46
CA HIS A 686 44.77 3.37 13.06
C HIS A 686 43.98 4.39 12.22
N ILE A 687 42.93 5.02 12.76
CA ILE A 687 42.05 5.94 12.01
C ILE A 687 42.83 7.10 11.35
N LYS A 688 43.85 7.65 12.01
CA LYS A 688 44.71 8.72 11.47
C LYS A 688 45.51 8.26 10.27
N GLN A 689 46.15 7.09 10.39
CA GLN A 689 47.00 6.51 9.35
C GLN A 689 46.18 6.11 8.13
N ALA A 690 44.98 5.57 8.36
CA ALA A 690 44.06 5.17 7.30
C ALA A 690 43.43 6.38 6.56
N ARG A 691 43.28 7.54 7.22
CA ARG A 691 42.67 8.78 6.66
C ARG A 691 43.64 9.77 6.02
N CYS A 692 44.95 9.65 6.18
CA CYS A 692 45.95 10.68 5.80
C CYS A 692 46.19 10.87 4.27
N SER A 693 45.18 10.77 3.38
CA SER A 693 45.34 10.91 1.90
C SER A 693 45.22 12.33 1.34
N GLN A 694 44.80 13.35 2.07
CA GLN A 694 44.30 14.56 1.37
C GLN A 694 45.30 15.71 1.19
N TYR A 695 46.41 15.77 1.92
CA TYR A 695 47.27 16.96 1.88
C TYR A 695 48.62 16.80 1.15
N GLY A 696 49.06 15.58 0.81
CA GLY A 696 50.48 15.34 0.51
C GLY A 696 50.86 14.78 -0.87
N LEU A 697 50.03 13.99 -1.55
CA LEU A 697 50.46 13.32 -2.79
C LEU A 697 49.48 13.50 -3.95
N GLN A 698 50.02 14.06 -5.03
CA GLN A 698 49.48 14.19 -6.39
C GLN A 698 48.42 15.29 -6.62
N SER A 699 48.85 16.55 -6.45
CA SER A 699 48.23 17.72 -7.10
C SER A 699 48.49 17.79 -8.62
N GLY A 700 49.12 16.78 -9.24
CA GLY A 700 49.60 16.84 -10.62
C GLY A 700 49.01 15.84 -11.62
N ARG A 701 48.24 14.84 -11.19
CA ARG A 701 47.59 13.86 -12.10
C ARG A 701 46.08 14.04 -12.02
N LYS A 702 45.40 14.18 -13.17
CA LYS A 702 43.93 14.19 -13.26
C LYS A 702 43.39 12.92 -12.59
N ARG A 703 42.86 13.04 -11.37
CA ARG A 703 42.20 11.91 -10.68
C ARG A 703 41.00 11.50 -11.52
N THR A 704 40.90 10.22 -11.85
CA THR A 704 39.75 9.68 -12.59
C THR A 704 38.56 9.54 -11.65
N SER A 705 37.34 9.67 -12.17
CA SER A 705 36.09 9.45 -11.40
C SER A 705 36.10 8.09 -10.68
N ARG A 706 36.63 7.05 -11.34
CA ARG A 706 36.87 5.71 -10.81
C ARG A 706 37.75 5.70 -9.56
N SER A 707 38.90 6.37 -9.58
CA SER A 707 39.80 6.42 -8.42
C SER A 707 39.16 7.10 -7.19
N VAL A 708 38.31 8.11 -7.43
CA VAL A 708 37.61 8.82 -6.36
C VAL A 708 36.48 7.97 -5.76
N LYS A 709 35.73 7.24 -6.61
CA LYS A 709 34.71 6.28 -6.15
C LYS A 709 35.33 5.19 -5.29
N LEU A 710 36.42 4.59 -5.76
CA LEU A 710 37.12 3.52 -5.04
C LEU A 710 37.74 4.01 -3.72
N GLU A 711 38.34 5.20 -3.70
CA GLU A 711 38.87 5.81 -2.46
C GLU A 711 37.74 6.05 -1.44
N LYS A 712 36.57 6.52 -1.89
CA LYS A 712 35.39 6.73 -1.03
C LYS A 712 34.82 5.40 -0.50
N ALA A 713 34.73 4.37 -1.34
CA ALA A 713 34.27 3.06 -0.90
C ALA A 713 35.26 2.42 0.08
N GLY A 714 36.56 2.57 -0.18
CA GLY A 714 37.62 2.13 0.71
C GLY A 714 37.62 2.86 2.05
N SER A 715 37.26 4.15 2.11
CA SER A 715 37.15 4.86 3.38
C SER A 715 35.87 4.52 4.17
N ARG A 716 34.80 4.07 3.50
CA ARG A 716 33.53 3.67 4.14
C ARG A 716 33.68 2.45 5.07
N CYS A 717 34.60 1.53 4.78
CA CYS A 717 34.80 0.32 5.60
C CYS A 717 35.11 0.64 7.08
N ILE A 718 35.83 1.72 7.36
CA ILE A 718 36.15 2.14 8.74
C ILE A 718 34.87 2.59 9.45
N GLY A 719 34.05 3.41 8.80
CA GLY A 719 32.78 3.88 9.37
C GLY A 719 31.82 2.73 9.66
N ARG A 720 31.71 1.77 8.73
CA ARG A 720 30.88 0.57 8.89
C ARG A 720 31.38 -0.39 9.96
N ALA A 721 32.69 -0.58 10.06
CA ALA A 721 33.26 -1.41 11.11
C ALA A 721 32.99 -0.81 12.49
N ILE A 722 33.07 0.52 12.63
CA ILE A 722 32.65 1.24 13.85
C ILE A 722 31.15 1.02 14.09
N GLU A 723 30.30 1.25 13.08
CA GLU A 723 28.85 1.09 13.21
C GLU A 723 28.44 -0.33 13.62
N THR A 724 29.02 -1.34 12.98
CA THR A 724 28.76 -2.75 13.25
C THR A 724 29.26 -3.15 14.63
N SER A 725 30.42 -2.66 15.06
CA SER A 725 30.95 -2.89 16.41
C SER A 725 30.04 -2.27 17.47
N LEU A 726 29.60 -1.01 17.27
CA LEU A 726 28.71 -0.34 18.21
C LEU A 726 27.31 -0.97 18.24
N TYR A 727 26.81 -1.46 17.11
CA TYR A 727 25.56 -2.21 17.04
C TYR A 727 25.61 -3.47 17.91
N LEU A 728 26.64 -4.31 17.71
CA LEU A 728 26.86 -5.54 18.48
C LEU A 728 27.00 -5.23 19.98
N LEU A 729 27.81 -4.22 20.33
CA LEU A 729 28.00 -3.77 21.70
C LEU A 729 26.70 -3.23 22.32
N SER A 730 25.81 -2.62 21.53
CA SER A 730 24.51 -2.13 22.01
C SER A 730 23.57 -3.26 22.37
N LYS A 731 23.47 -4.27 21.50
CA LYS A 731 22.68 -5.48 21.76
C LYS A 731 23.21 -6.28 22.95
N LEU A 732 24.52 -6.21 23.17
CA LEU A 732 25.23 -6.90 24.26
C LEU A 732 25.50 -5.99 25.47
N GLY A 733 24.75 -4.89 25.61
CA GLY A 733 24.90 -3.90 26.68
C GLY A 733 25.01 -4.49 28.09
N PRO A 734 24.19 -5.48 28.51
CA PRO A 734 24.34 -6.12 29.82
C PRO A 734 25.70 -6.80 30.04
N VAL A 735 26.25 -7.44 29.00
CA VAL A 735 27.56 -8.11 29.04
C VAL A 735 28.69 -7.09 29.05
N LEU A 736 28.57 -6.03 28.24
CA LEU A 736 29.52 -4.91 28.23
C LEU A 736 29.59 -4.19 29.58
N LYS A 737 28.42 -3.90 30.18
CA LYS A 737 28.30 -3.22 31.48
C LYS A 737 28.85 -4.03 32.66
N ALA A 738 28.97 -5.35 32.54
CA ALA A 738 29.71 -6.16 33.52
C ALA A 738 31.20 -5.76 33.60
N ASN A 739 31.70 -5.01 32.60
CA ASN A 739 32.99 -4.33 32.57
C ASN A 739 34.18 -5.25 32.91
N ARG A 740 34.10 -6.53 32.51
CA ARG A 740 35.21 -7.47 32.64
C ARG A 740 36.39 -6.92 31.84
N ASN A 741 37.58 -6.89 32.44
CA ASN A 741 38.79 -6.30 31.83
C ASN A 741 38.65 -4.83 31.41
N ASN A 742 37.79 -4.04 32.09
CA ASN A 742 37.59 -2.60 31.81
C ASN A 742 37.06 -2.27 30.40
N GLN A 743 36.39 -3.22 29.74
CA GLN A 743 35.91 -3.07 28.36
C GLN A 743 34.97 -1.88 28.15
N CYS A 744 33.99 -1.66 29.04
CA CYS A 744 33.05 -0.55 28.91
C CYS A 744 33.76 0.81 28.97
N VAL A 745 34.76 0.93 29.85
CA VAL A 745 35.60 2.13 29.97
C VAL A 745 36.48 2.30 28.74
N GLN A 746 37.04 1.21 28.22
CA GLN A 746 37.86 1.23 27.01
C GLN A 746 37.05 1.70 25.79
N VAL A 747 35.85 1.17 25.58
CA VAL A 747 34.94 1.61 24.51
C VAL A 747 34.67 3.12 24.58
N MET A 748 34.39 3.67 25.77
CA MET A 748 34.20 5.12 25.92
C MET A 748 35.45 5.94 25.55
N LYS A 749 36.65 5.46 25.89
CA LYS A 749 37.92 6.12 25.54
C LYS A 749 38.21 6.05 24.04
N ASP A 750 37.95 4.89 23.42
CA ASP A 750 38.17 4.69 21.99
C ASP A 750 37.19 5.54 21.17
N LEU A 751 35.93 5.63 21.59
CA LEU A 751 34.95 6.56 21.01
C LEU A 751 35.42 8.01 21.09
N LEU A 752 35.91 8.47 22.24
CA LEU A 752 36.45 9.83 22.37
C LEU A 752 37.60 10.08 21.38
N THR A 753 38.50 9.11 21.22
CA THR A 753 39.62 9.17 20.28
C THR A 753 39.14 9.25 18.83
N ILE A 754 38.19 8.40 18.47
CA ILE A 754 37.55 8.39 17.15
C ILE A 754 36.87 9.74 16.86
N LEU A 755 36.14 10.31 17.83
CA LEU A 755 35.47 11.59 17.68
C LEU A 755 36.46 12.76 17.53
N ASP A 756 37.57 12.73 18.28
CA ASP A 756 38.62 13.75 18.19
C ASP A 756 39.31 13.76 16.82
N ASP A 757 39.56 12.59 16.27
CA ASP A 757 40.20 12.45 14.96
C ASP A 757 39.25 12.77 13.80
N THR A 758 37.95 12.64 14.05
CA THR A 758 36.90 12.96 13.09
C THR A 758 36.70 14.47 12.93
N LYS A 759 37.02 15.28 13.95
CA LYS A 759 36.93 16.75 13.94
C LYS A 759 37.95 17.45 13.03
N ASN A 760 39.04 16.77 12.67
CA ASN A 760 40.14 17.31 11.87
C ASN A 760 40.01 17.03 10.35
N SER A 761 38.91 16.41 9.91
CA SER A 761 38.70 15.99 8.52
C SER A 761 37.63 16.83 7.81
N SER A 762 37.90 17.26 6.58
CA SER A 762 37.04 18.15 5.78
C SER A 762 35.91 17.45 5.00
N GLN A 763 35.61 16.17 5.30
CA GLN A 763 34.53 15.42 4.65
C GLN A 763 33.25 15.42 5.51
N ALA A 764 32.41 16.43 5.31
CA ALA A 764 31.19 16.70 6.10
C ALA A 764 30.12 15.57 6.12
N GLY A 765 30.13 14.61 5.17
CA GLY A 765 29.09 13.59 5.06
C GLY A 765 29.27 12.37 5.98
N ALA A 766 30.43 11.70 5.92
CA ALA A 766 30.71 10.52 6.77
C ALA A 766 30.92 10.87 8.26
N MET A 767 31.18 12.16 8.53
CA MET A 767 31.38 12.72 9.86
C MET A 767 30.10 12.66 10.73
N ASN A 768 28.93 12.88 10.12
CA ASN A 768 27.65 12.95 10.83
C ASN A 768 27.13 11.57 11.23
N ASP A 769 27.32 10.55 10.39
CA ASP A 769 26.78 9.20 10.65
C ASP A 769 27.47 8.55 11.87
N THR A 770 28.79 8.68 12.00
CA THR A 770 29.53 8.14 13.16
C THR A 770 29.10 8.81 14.47
N LEU A 771 28.80 10.11 14.44
CA LEU A 771 28.29 10.86 15.60
C LEU A 771 26.89 10.38 16.01
N ILE A 772 25.99 10.17 15.03
CA ILE A 772 24.63 9.68 15.29
C ILE A 772 24.67 8.27 15.87
N VAL A 773 25.46 7.37 15.28
CA VAL A 773 25.61 6.00 15.77
C VAL A 773 26.20 5.97 17.19
N THR A 774 27.18 6.82 17.47
CA THR A 774 27.74 6.96 18.82
C THR A 774 26.69 7.44 19.82
N ALA A 775 25.88 8.44 19.46
CA ALA A 775 24.81 8.94 20.30
C ALA A 775 23.73 7.88 20.58
N ARG A 776 23.36 7.08 19.57
CA ARG A 776 22.46 5.92 19.74
C ARG A 776 23.04 4.88 20.67
N PHE A 777 24.30 4.48 20.49
CA PHE A 777 24.97 3.53 21.39
C PHE A 777 24.91 3.98 22.86
N VAL A 778 25.13 5.27 23.13
CA VAL A 778 25.03 5.83 24.49
C VAL A 778 23.60 5.69 25.03
N GLY A 779 22.60 6.06 24.23
CA GLY A 779 21.19 5.95 24.60
C GLY A 779 20.71 4.51 24.81
N ASP A 780 21.19 3.57 23.99
CA ASP A 780 20.72 2.19 24.00
C ASP A 780 21.45 1.31 25.05
N SER A 781 22.73 1.59 25.30
CA SER A 781 23.61 0.68 26.06
C SER A 781 24.04 1.22 27.41
N LEU A 782 24.17 2.55 27.53
CA LEU A 782 24.78 3.20 28.68
C LEU A 782 23.76 3.95 29.57
N PHE A 783 22.50 4.07 29.14
CA PHE A 783 21.51 4.90 29.82
C PHE A 783 21.21 4.48 31.28
N ASP A 784 21.26 3.19 31.58
CA ASP A 784 20.93 2.59 32.89
C ASP A 784 22.18 2.15 33.67
N MET A 785 23.36 2.70 33.36
CA MET A 785 24.62 2.31 34.00
C MET A 785 24.55 2.43 35.54
N GLN A 786 24.99 1.36 36.20
CA GLN A 786 25.14 1.29 37.66
C GLN A 786 26.64 1.24 37.99
N VAL A 787 27.18 2.36 38.49
CA VAL A 787 28.61 2.55 38.76
C VAL A 787 28.86 2.54 40.26
N ALA A 788 29.95 1.88 40.69
CA ALA A 788 30.37 1.90 42.09
C ALA A 788 30.75 3.33 42.51
N SER A 789 30.45 3.72 43.75
CA SER A 789 30.60 5.10 44.25
C SER A 789 31.98 5.72 44.00
N ASP A 790 33.04 4.91 44.11
CA ASP A 790 34.42 5.35 43.92
C ASP A 790 34.77 5.63 42.44
N ASP A 791 34.08 4.97 41.50
CA ASP A 791 34.32 5.07 40.06
C ASP A 791 33.42 6.09 39.36
N ILE A 792 32.36 6.57 40.03
CA ILE A 792 31.40 7.54 39.47
C ILE A 792 32.11 8.78 38.91
N PRO A 793 33.11 9.40 39.58
CA PRO A 793 33.78 10.59 39.05
C PRO A 793 34.47 10.35 37.70
N VAL A 794 35.09 9.19 37.52
CA VAL A 794 35.84 8.84 36.30
C VAL A 794 34.87 8.58 35.15
N VAL A 795 33.85 7.76 35.38
CA VAL A 795 32.84 7.44 34.36
C VAL A 795 32.05 8.69 33.96
N TRP A 796 31.69 9.52 34.94
CA TRP A 796 31.01 10.79 34.68
C TRP A 796 31.85 11.74 33.83
N GLN A 797 33.15 11.86 34.08
CA GLN A 797 34.05 12.67 33.24
C GLN A 797 34.08 12.17 31.80
N LEU A 798 34.19 10.86 31.57
CA LEU A 798 34.20 10.28 30.22
C LEU A 798 32.89 10.57 29.47
N LEU A 799 31.74 10.34 30.11
CA LEU A 799 30.42 10.62 29.53
C LEU A 799 30.25 12.12 29.25
N LEU A 800 30.67 12.98 30.19
CA LEU A 800 30.62 14.42 30.02
C LEU A 800 31.46 14.89 28.82
N PHE A 801 32.69 14.38 28.67
CA PHE A 801 33.51 14.65 27.49
C PHE A 801 32.84 14.16 26.20
N LEU A 802 32.24 12.97 26.22
CA LEU A 802 31.58 12.40 25.06
C LEU A 802 30.40 13.28 24.60
N PHE A 803 29.50 13.63 25.53
CA PHE A 803 28.39 14.54 25.24
C PHE A 803 28.87 15.94 24.82
N GLN A 804 29.94 16.48 25.42
CA GLN A 804 30.53 17.74 24.99
C GLN A 804 30.97 17.69 23.52
N LYS A 805 31.56 16.58 23.06
CA LYS A 805 31.96 16.40 21.65
C LYS A 805 30.76 16.28 20.73
N LEU A 806 29.76 15.49 21.12
CA LEU A 806 28.50 15.33 20.37
C LEU A 806 27.76 16.67 20.21
N PHE A 807 27.56 17.41 21.31
CA PHE A 807 26.91 18.73 21.28
C PHE A 807 27.77 19.84 20.67
N ALA A 808 29.09 19.68 20.57
CA ALA A 808 29.94 20.62 19.84
C ALA A 808 29.76 20.47 18.32
N ALA A 809 29.53 19.25 17.83
CA ALA A 809 29.30 18.98 16.42
C ALA A 809 27.98 19.59 15.92
N THR A 810 26.94 19.65 16.75
CA THR A 810 25.66 20.27 16.40
C THR A 810 25.71 21.80 16.28
N ARG A 811 26.78 22.46 16.75
CA ARG A 811 26.96 23.93 16.74
C ARG A 811 27.74 24.46 15.53
N ALA A 812 28.21 23.60 14.63
CA ALA A 812 28.94 24.02 13.42
C ALA A 812 28.01 24.79 12.44
N ALA A 813 28.57 25.79 11.75
CA ALA A 813 27.86 26.97 11.23
C ALA A 813 26.89 26.78 10.03
N ASP A 814 26.66 25.58 9.50
CA ASP A 814 25.67 25.35 8.44
C ASP A 814 24.31 24.94 9.02
N ARG A 815 23.51 25.95 9.40
CA ARG A 815 22.21 25.84 10.08
C ARG A 815 21.06 25.17 9.29
N GLN A 816 21.34 24.39 8.23
CA GLN A 816 20.27 23.82 7.38
C GLN A 816 20.44 22.34 7.00
N ALA A 817 21.35 21.57 7.61
CA ALA A 817 21.44 20.14 7.35
C ALA A 817 20.47 19.33 8.26
N PRO A 818 19.50 18.57 7.72
CA PRO A 818 18.55 17.75 8.52
C PRO A 818 19.23 16.66 9.37
N GLN A 819 20.46 16.26 9.03
CA GLN A 819 21.24 15.32 9.85
C GLN A 819 21.69 15.93 11.19
N LEU A 820 21.88 17.26 11.26
CA LEU A 820 22.31 17.93 12.50
C LEU A 820 21.16 18.07 13.50
N SER A 821 19.92 18.26 13.02
CA SER A 821 18.73 18.24 13.88
C SER A 821 18.43 16.84 14.41
N LEU A 822 18.60 15.80 13.57
CA LEU A 822 18.51 14.41 14.02
C LEU A 822 19.57 14.09 15.08
N LEU A 823 20.84 14.45 14.84
CA LEU A 823 21.91 14.26 15.82
C LEU A 823 21.59 14.96 17.14
N LEU A 824 21.13 16.21 17.10
CA LEU A 824 20.74 16.94 18.29
C LEU A 824 19.60 16.24 19.04
N SER A 825 18.56 15.79 18.33
CA SER A 825 17.45 15.05 18.94
C SER A 825 17.95 13.79 19.65
N VAL A 826 18.70 12.93 18.94
CA VAL A 826 19.24 11.68 19.50
C VAL A 826 20.16 11.95 20.70
N CYS A 827 20.98 12.99 20.66
CA CYS A 827 21.85 13.36 21.78
C CYS A 827 21.06 13.84 23.01
N LEU A 828 20.03 14.65 22.81
CA LEU A 828 19.16 15.13 23.90
C LEU A 828 18.40 13.97 24.54
N ASP A 829 17.94 13.03 23.70
CA ASP A 829 17.24 11.84 24.13
C ASP A 829 18.15 10.91 24.95
N ALA A 830 19.35 10.60 24.44
CA ALA A 830 20.33 9.79 25.16
C ALA A 830 20.75 10.43 26.50
N LEU A 831 20.88 11.76 26.55
CA LEU A 831 21.17 12.48 27.78
C LEU A 831 20.01 12.38 28.78
N TYR A 832 18.77 12.50 28.31
CA TYR A 832 17.58 12.34 29.17
C TYR A 832 17.51 10.94 29.78
N GLU A 833 17.64 9.89 28.96
CA GLU A 833 17.58 8.50 29.42
C GLU A 833 18.68 8.20 30.44
N LEU A 834 19.91 8.68 30.19
CA LEU A 834 21.03 8.55 31.12
C LEU A 834 20.74 9.21 32.47
N LEU A 835 20.19 10.43 32.46
CA LEU A 835 19.86 11.18 33.69
C LEU A 835 18.67 10.57 34.43
N ALA A 836 17.75 9.91 33.73
CA ALA A 836 16.57 9.29 34.32
C ALA A 836 16.88 7.93 34.99
N HIS A 837 17.85 7.17 34.46
CA HIS A 837 18.02 5.75 34.80
C HIS A 837 19.38 5.37 35.41
N SER A 838 20.40 6.24 35.34
CA SER A 838 21.72 5.96 35.90
C SER A 838 21.92 6.52 37.32
N ASN A 839 22.67 5.80 38.15
CA ASN A 839 23.06 6.28 39.49
C ASN A 839 24.20 7.32 39.46
N ILE A 840 24.73 7.65 38.29
CA ILE A 840 25.82 8.63 38.10
C ILE A 840 25.37 10.06 38.46
N VAL A 841 24.06 10.32 38.51
CA VAL A 841 23.45 11.62 38.83
C VAL A 841 23.51 11.97 40.32
N GLU A 842 23.79 10.99 41.20
CA GLU A 842 23.82 11.18 42.65
C GLU A 842 25.05 11.96 43.17
N LEU A 843 26.00 12.31 42.29
CA LEU A 843 27.21 13.04 42.68
C LEU A 843 26.89 14.52 43.03
N PRO A 844 27.06 14.97 44.29
CA PRO A 844 26.79 16.35 44.67
C PRO A 844 27.77 17.29 43.98
N GLY A 845 27.28 18.12 43.05
CA GLY A 845 28.09 19.09 42.31
C GLY A 845 28.29 18.79 40.81
N ALA A 846 27.56 17.84 40.23
CA ALA A 846 27.69 17.50 38.81
C ALA A 846 27.31 18.67 37.86
N HIS A 847 28.30 19.02 37.05
CA HIS A 847 28.37 19.99 35.96
C HIS A 847 27.39 19.78 34.77
N VAL A 848 26.15 19.31 34.99
CA VAL A 848 25.13 19.19 33.93
C VAL A 848 24.77 20.56 33.34
N SER A 849 24.81 21.61 34.18
CA SER A 849 24.64 23.01 33.78
C SER A 849 25.68 23.50 32.76
N THR A 850 26.87 22.88 32.74
CA THR A 850 27.94 23.16 31.77
C THR A 850 27.76 22.44 30.44
N LEU A 851 27.02 21.32 30.40
CA LEU A 851 26.59 20.66 29.15
C LEU A 851 25.43 21.42 28.51
N LEU A 852 24.44 21.83 29.32
CA LEU A 852 23.21 22.51 28.92
C LEU A 852 23.29 24.03 29.14
N ALA A 853 24.13 24.71 28.36
CA ALA A 853 24.23 26.18 28.34
C ALA A 853 23.53 26.78 27.12
N GLY A 854 22.95 27.98 27.27
CA GLY A 854 22.34 28.75 26.16
C GLY A 854 21.12 28.06 25.52
N GLU A 855 21.06 28.05 24.19
CA GLU A 855 19.95 27.50 23.38
C GLU A 855 19.73 25.99 23.63
N LEU A 856 20.78 25.21 23.92
CA LEU A 856 20.67 23.76 24.20
C LEU A 856 19.83 23.47 25.44
N LYS A 857 19.83 24.36 26.44
CA LYS A 857 18.98 24.21 27.62
C LYS A 857 17.51 24.32 27.24
N GLN A 858 17.15 25.26 26.36
CA GLN A 858 15.79 25.44 25.88
C GLN A 858 15.36 24.24 25.02
N SER A 859 16.21 23.77 24.10
CA SER A 859 15.92 22.58 23.29
C SER A 859 15.77 21.31 24.13
N PHE A 860 16.57 21.13 25.19
CA PHE A 860 16.42 20.02 26.13
C PHE A 860 15.10 20.11 26.90
N VAL A 861 14.78 21.27 27.47
CA VAL A 861 13.50 21.49 28.17
C VAL A 861 12.30 21.25 27.24
N GLN A 862 12.38 21.73 25.99
CA GLN A 862 11.35 21.50 24.99
C GLN A 862 11.22 20.02 24.64
N SER A 863 12.32 19.30 24.40
CA SER A 863 12.32 17.86 24.15
C SER A 863 11.70 17.06 25.30
N VAL A 864 12.08 17.38 26.55
CA VAL A 864 11.51 16.77 27.75
C VAL A 864 10.01 17.08 27.88
N SER A 865 9.58 18.32 27.64
CA SER A 865 8.15 18.69 27.70
C SER A 865 7.30 18.00 26.63
N MET A 866 7.87 17.66 25.47
CA MET A 866 7.21 16.92 24.40
C MET A 866 7.09 15.41 24.74
N ARG A 867 7.90 14.90 25.68
CA ARG A 867 8.03 13.47 26.02
C ARG A 867 7.11 12.95 27.13
N LYS A 868 6.23 13.78 27.74
CA LYS A 868 4.93 13.47 28.42
C LYS A 868 4.74 14.14 29.81
N LEU A 869 3.45 14.39 30.12
CA LEU A 869 2.81 14.65 31.43
C LEU A 869 2.77 16.10 31.95
N SER A 870 1.63 16.44 32.55
CA SER A 870 1.34 17.79 33.04
C SER A 870 2.35 18.22 34.12
N PRO A 871 2.67 19.54 34.23
CA PRO A 871 3.60 20.04 35.24
C PRO A 871 3.25 19.60 36.68
N GLU A 872 1.97 19.38 36.94
CA GLU A 872 1.42 18.95 38.23
C GLU A 872 1.67 17.45 38.50
N GLU A 873 1.68 16.60 37.48
CA GLU A 873 2.04 15.18 37.63
C GLU A 873 3.53 15.00 37.86
N VAL A 874 4.39 15.78 37.20
CA VAL A 874 5.85 15.77 37.43
C VAL A 874 6.18 16.17 38.87
N ALA A 875 5.54 17.22 39.40
CA ALA A 875 5.67 17.63 40.79
C ALA A 875 5.17 16.55 41.76
N LYS A 876 4.04 15.90 41.44
CA LYS A 876 3.46 14.82 42.26
C LYS A 876 4.28 13.52 42.21
N THR A 877 4.94 13.18 41.09
CA THR A 877 5.91 12.06 41.01
C THR A 877 7.21 12.38 41.73
N LEU A 878 7.70 13.63 41.69
CA LEU A 878 8.86 14.04 42.50
C LEU A 878 8.55 13.96 44.01
N GLU A 879 7.36 14.39 44.42
CA GLU A 879 6.89 14.34 45.82
C GLU A 879 6.56 12.91 46.28
N THR A 880 6.12 12.01 45.40
CA THR A 880 5.86 10.59 45.74
C THR A 880 7.08 9.68 45.61
N ALA A 881 8.10 10.05 44.82
CA ALA A 881 9.38 9.34 44.73
C ALA A 881 10.30 9.58 45.95
N GLN A 882 10.18 10.72 46.63
CA GLN A 882 10.97 11.02 47.85
C GLN A 882 10.63 10.10 49.06
N PRO A 883 9.36 9.76 49.38
CA PRO A 883 9.05 8.89 50.50
C PRO A 883 8.90 7.40 50.15
N SER A 884 8.59 7.03 48.89
CA SER A 884 8.36 5.62 48.50
C SER A 884 9.65 4.82 48.29
N THR A 885 10.73 5.46 47.86
CA THR A 885 12.05 4.82 47.67
C THR A 885 12.65 4.43 49.02
N LEU A 886 12.44 5.22 50.08
CA LEU A 886 12.93 4.97 51.44
C LEU A 886 12.10 3.90 52.18
N GLN A 887 10.80 3.78 51.89
CA GLN A 887 9.96 2.70 52.41
C GLN A 887 10.13 1.38 51.64
N SER A 888 10.37 1.44 50.33
CA SER A 888 10.71 0.29 49.48
C SER A 888 12.10 -0.28 49.85
N LEU A 889 13.09 0.59 50.11
CA LEU A 889 14.40 0.18 50.63
C LEU A 889 14.33 -0.43 52.04
N LYS A 890 13.45 0.05 52.93
CA LYS A 890 13.23 -0.59 54.24
C LYS A 890 12.51 -1.95 54.15
N ARG A 891 11.60 -2.13 53.17
CA ARG A 891 10.94 -3.42 52.91
C ARG A 891 11.84 -4.43 52.18
N SER A 892 12.73 -3.98 51.30
CA SER A 892 13.68 -4.85 50.59
C SER A 892 14.96 -5.15 51.39
N GLN A 893 15.39 -4.25 52.28
CA GLN A 893 16.43 -4.56 53.27
C GLN A 893 15.95 -5.61 54.25
N SER A 894 14.72 -5.54 54.77
CA SER A 894 14.20 -6.50 55.76
C SER A 894 13.96 -7.91 55.21
N SER A 895 13.68 -8.07 53.92
CA SER A 895 13.56 -9.39 53.27
C SER A 895 14.92 -10.02 52.95
N ARG A 896 15.89 -9.22 52.49
CA ARG A 896 17.26 -9.70 52.20
C ARG A 896 18.11 -9.91 53.46
N TYR A 897 17.90 -9.14 54.52
CA TYR A 897 18.56 -9.37 55.83
C TYR A 897 18.14 -10.70 56.46
N ARG A 898 16.88 -11.14 56.26
CA ARG A 898 16.35 -12.39 56.83
C ARG A 898 16.96 -13.64 56.16
N VAL A 899 17.27 -13.55 54.86
CA VAL A 899 17.93 -14.62 54.09
C VAL A 899 19.43 -14.70 54.39
N PHE A 900 20.06 -13.56 54.70
CA PHE A 900 21.49 -13.51 55.06
C PHE A 900 21.76 -13.97 56.51
N ARG A 901 20.86 -13.67 57.46
CA ARG A 901 20.98 -14.11 58.87
C ARG A 901 20.68 -15.60 59.08
N GLY A 902 20.03 -16.27 58.13
CA GLY A 902 19.82 -17.72 58.16
C GLY A 902 21.07 -18.55 57.81
N ARG A 903 22.18 -17.90 57.39
CA ARG A 903 23.42 -18.58 56.97
C ARG A 903 24.55 -18.55 58.01
N PHE A 904 24.35 -17.92 59.18
CA PHE A 904 25.32 -17.91 60.28
C PHE A 904 24.58 -18.00 61.62
N PRO A 905 24.48 -19.20 62.24
CA PRO A 905 23.98 -19.33 63.59
C PRO A 905 25.13 -19.06 64.56
N ASP A 906 24.99 -18.07 65.43
CA ASP A 906 25.46 -18.13 66.81
C ASP A 906 24.74 -17.02 67.62
N GLU A 907 24.37 -17.41 68.84
CA GLU A 907 23.35 -16.90 69.76
C GLU A 907 23.57 -15.43 70.22
N SER A 908 22.57 -14.65 70.65
CA SER A 908 21.49 -14.96 71.58
C SER A 908 20.26 -14.07 71.34
N ALA A 909 19.10 -14.69 71.52
CA ALA A 909 17.80 -14.06 71.52
C ALA A 909 17.53 -13.45 72.90
N GLU A 910 17.33 -12.13 72.97
CA GLU A 910 16.54 -11.43 73.97
C GLU A 910 16.70 -9.93 73.73
N LEU A 911 15.74 -9.29 73.03
CA LEU A 911 15.40 -7.87 73.23
C LEU A 911 14.26 -7.36 72.35
N TYR A 912 13.81 -8.10 71.34
CA TYR A 912 12.64 -7.69 70.54
C TYR A 912 11.75 -8.89 70.24
N ALA A 913 11.04 -9.32 71.28
CA ALA A 913 9.89 -10.20 71.17
C ALA A 913 8.68 -9.42 70.61
N GLU A 914 7.81 -10.17 69.92
CA GLU A 914 6.34 -10.04 69.76
C GLU A 914 5.85 -10.13 68.29
N PRO A 915 4.62 -10.61 68.04
CA PRO A 915 4.05 -11.87 68.54
C PRO A 915 3.44 -12.72 67.41
N ASP A 916 3.10 -13.96 67.76
CA ASP A 916 2.53 -15.02 66.94
C ASP A 916 1.31 -14.65 66.07
N GLN A 917 1.23 -15.28 64.89
CA GLN A 917 -0.02 -15.90 64.41
C GLN A 917 0.23 -16.97 63.33
N SER A 918 0.14 -18.24 63.77
CA SER A 918 -0.53 -19.40 63.15
C SER A 918 -0.37 -19.62 61.62
N SER A 919 0.48 -20.56 61.19
CA SER A 919 0.16 -21.99 60.93
C SER A 919 -0.60 -22.27 59.63
N GLN A 920 0.05 -22.94 58.67
CA GLN A 920 -0.30 -24.32 58.26
C GLN A 920 0.68 -24.88 57.20
N ASN A 921 1.13 -26.10 57.46
CA ASN A 921 1.98 -26.96 56.63
C ASN A 921 1.23 -27.54 55.42
N ILE A 922 1.99 -28.04 54.43
CA ILE A 922 1.90 -29.36 53.72
C ILE A 922 2.79 -29.25 52.46
N SER A 923 4.02 -29.78 52.42
CA SER A 923 4.51 -31.16 52.17
C SER A 923 4.72 -31.54 50.69
N ASN A 924 5.96 -32.02 50.42
CA ASN A 924 6.56 -32.54 49.19
C ASN A 924 5.77 -33.61 48.40
N LYS A 925 6.03 -33.71 47.09
CA LYS A 925 6.29 -35.00 46.41
C LYS A 925 7.05 -34.83 45.06
N ARG A 926 8.14 -35.60 44.93
CA ARG A 926 8.87 -35.94 43.70
C ARG A 926 8.08 -36.93 42.84
N SER A 927 8.32 -36.92 41.53
CA SER A 927 8.45 -38.15 40.72
C SER A 927 9.35 -37.89 39.50
N ALA A 928 10.45 -38.62 39.44
CA ALA A 928 11.20 -38.89 38.23
C ALA A 928 10.66 -40.18 37.62
N ASP A 929 10.59 -40.26 36.29
CA ASP A 929 10.56 -41.53 35.55
C ASP A 929 11.32 -41.33 34.23
N ASP A 930 12.33 -42.17 34.03
CA ASP A 930 13.23 -42.23 32.87
C ASP A 930 12.57 -42.95 31.68
N SER A 931 12.92 -42.55 30.46
CA SER A 931 13.14 -43.52 29.37
C SER A 931 14.16 -42.98 28.34
N PRO A 932 15.04 -43.83 27.79
CA PRO A 932 16.28 -43.44 27.14
C PRO A 932 16.13 -43.42 25.61
N GLY A 933 16.52 -42.30 24.98
CA GLY A 933 16.55 -42.14 23.54
C GLY A 933 17.76 -41.33 23.09
N THR A 934 18.83 -42.04 22.70
CA THR A 934 19.88 -41.61 21.76
C THR A 934 20.25 -40.12 21.75
N LEU A 935 21.21 -39.75 22.59
CA LEU A 935 21.99 -38.51 22.44
C LEU A 935 22.69 -38.50 21.06
N PRO A 936 22.51 -37.48 20.21
CA PRO A 936 23.18 -37.43 18.92
C PRO A 936 24.66 -37.08 19.11
N GLN A 937 25.52 -37.70 18.31
CA GLN A 937 26.96 -37.48 18.18
C GLN A 937 27.41 -36.00 17.97
N LYS A 938 26.48 -35.05 17.81
CA LYS A 938 26.73 -33.59 17.79
C LYS A 938 27.30 -33.06 19.12
N ARG A 939 26.91 -33.64 20.28
CA ARG A 939 27.42 -33.21 21.60
C ARG A 939 28.91 -33.50 21.77
N HIS A 940 29.45 -34.62 21.28
CA HIS A 940 30.88 -34.92 21.43
C HIS A 940 31.79 -34.07 20.53
N LYS A 941 31.32 -33.66 19.34
CA LYS A 941 32.09 -32.79 18.43
C LYS A 941 32.23 -31.38 18.98
N LEU A 942 31.17 -30.82 19.57
CA LEU A 942 31.20 -29.49 20.19
C LEU A 942 32.04 -29.48 21.48
N THR A 943 31.93 -30.50 22.33
CA THR A 943 32.77 -30.61 23.53
C THR A 943 34.25 -30.76 23.19
N HIS A 944 34.59 -31.42 22.08
CA HIS A 944 35.97 -31.53 21.59
C HIS A 944 36.48 -30.22 20.99
N PHE A 945 35.65 -29.47 20.27
CA PHE A 945 35.99 -28.13 19.78
C PHE A 945 36.20 -27.13 20.93
N VAL A 946 35.33 -27.16 21.94
CA VAL A 946 35.47 -26.38 23.18
C VAL A 946 36.74 -26.76 23.96
N SER A 947 37.13 -28.04 23.95
CA SER A 947 38.42 -28.49 24.52
C SER A 947 39.60 -27.90 23.76
N LEU A 948 39.54 -27.88 22.43
CA LEU A 948 40.59 -27.33 21.57
C LEU A 948 40.73 -25.81 21.75
N CYS A 949 39.61 -25.08 21.83
CA CYS A 949 39.60 -23.64 22.11
C CYS A 949 40.13 -23.31 23.51
N ARG A 950 39.87 -24.15 24.52
CA ARG A 950 40.48 -24.01 25.85
C ARG A 950 41.98 -24.27 25.84
N GLU A 951 42.46 -25.19 25.02
CA GLU A 951 43.89 -25.49 24.90
C GLU A 951 44.63 -24.35 24.19
N ILE A 952 44.02 -23.75 23.17
CA ILE A 952 44.47 -22.53 22.50
C ILE A 952 44.44 -21.32 23.46
N GLU A 953 43.37 -21.12 24.23
CA GLU A 953 43.27 -20.07 25.26
C GLU A 953 44.31 -20.26 26.38
N SER A 954 44.57 -21.50 26.81
CA SER A 954 45.62 -21.82 27.78
C SER A 954 47.02 -21.56 27.22
N SER A 955 47.21 -21.81 25.92
CA SER A 955 48.48 -21.57 25.23
C SER A 955 48.72 -20.06 25.08
N LEU A 956 47.72 -19.29 24.66
CA LEU A 956 47.79 -17.83 24.50
C LEU A 956 47.94 -17.09 25.83
N SER A 957 47.35 -17.61 26.91
CA SER A 957 47.46 -17.04 28.25
C SER A 957 48.78 -17.39 28.98
N SER A 958 49.55 -18.36 28.50
CA SER A 958 50.82 -18.80 29.11
C SER A 958 52.08 -18.13 28.54
N ILE A 959 51.96 -17.34 27.47
CA ILE A 959 53.09 -16.69 26.80
C ILE A 959 53.29 -15.28 27.38
N GLU A 960 54.05 -15.20 28.48
CA GLU A 960 54.46 -13.92 29.08
C GLU A 960 55.91 -13.50 28.70
N SER A 961 56.64 -14.26 27.88
CA SER A 961 57.98 -13.83 27.40
C SER A 961 58.31 -14.26 25.96
N ASP A 962 58.93 -13.32 25.21
CA ASP A 962 59.34 -13.48 23.80
C ASP A 962 60.38 -14.61 23.57
N GLU A 963 61.13 -15.02 24.60
CA GLU A 963 62.10 -16.14 24.51
C GLU A 963 61.43 -17.53 24.58
N ALA A 964 60.23 -17.65 25.15
CA ALA A 964 59.50 -18.92 25.21
C ALA A 964 58.78 -19.24 23.89
N ALA A 965 58.28 -18.21 23.19
CA ALA A 965 57.61 -18.35 21.89
C ALA A 965 58.54 -18.93 20.80
N VAL A 966 59.84 -18.64 20.86
CA VAL A 966 60.84 -19.17 19.91
C VAL A 966 61.17 -20.64 20.15
N ASN A 967 61.06 -21.15 21.39
CA ASN A 967 61.34 -22.55 21.71
C ASN A 967 60.15 -23.49 21.45
N ILE A 968 58.91 -23.00 21.48
CA ILE A 968 57.69 -23.76 21.11
C ILE A 968 57.60 -23.96 19.58
N LEU A 969 58.20 -23.06 18.80
CA LEU A 969 58.34 -23.16 17.34
C LEU A 969 59.38 -24.21 16.88
N SER A 970 59.85 -25.10 17.76
CA SER A 970 60.62 -26.26 17.31
C SER A 970 59.66 -27.23 16.62
N GLY A 971 59.73 -27.28 15.28
CA GLY A 971 58.72 -27.84 14.38
C GLY A 971 58.32 -29.31 14.58
N LYS A 972 58.90 -30.02 15.55
CA LYS A 972 58.60 -31.44 15.79
C LYS A 972 57.23 -31.65 16.46
N GLU A 973 56.84 -30.80 17.41
CA GLU A 973 55.54 -30.94 18.08
C GLU A 973 54.38 -30.49 17.18
N LEU A 974 54.62 -29.48 16.33
CA LEU A 974 53.65 -29.07 15.31
C LEU A 974 53.52 -30.11 14.19
N GLU A 975 54.62 -30.71 13.73
CA GLU A 975 54.58 -31.82 12.76
C GLU A 975 53.90 -33.08 13.33
N ASP A 976 54.14 -33.41 14.60
CA ASP A 976 53.47 -34.53 15.27
C ASP A 976 51.97 -34.25 15.48
N ALA A 977 51.58 -33.02 15.82
CA ALA A 977 50.18 -32.60 15.92
C ALA A 977 49.48 -32.61 14.55
N THR A 978 50.17 -32.18 13.49
CA THR A 978 49.65 -32.19 12.11
C THR A 978 49.52 -33.62 11.58
N ALA A 979 50.45 -34.52 11.94
CA ALA A 979 50.38 -35.94 11.60
C ALA A 979 49.24 -36.67 12.33
N VAL A 980 48.96 -36.32 13.59
CA VAL A 980 47.82 -36.82 14.35
C VAL A 980 46.49 -36.29 13.80
N LEU A 981 46.43 -35.01 13.41
CA LEU A 981 45.27 -34.40 12.75
C LEU A 981 44.97 -35.06 11.40
N HIS A 982 46.00 -35.32 10.59
CA HIS A 982 45.85 -36.06 9.33
C HIS A 982 45.41 -37.52 9.56
N LYS A 983 45.93 -38.21 10.57
CA LYS A 983 45.53 -39.59 10.90
C LYS A 983 44.08 -39.67 11.40
N LEU A 984 43.59 -38.64 12.10
CA LEU A 984 42.21 -38.51 12.54
C LEU A 984 41.26 -38.16 11.38
N LEU A 985 41.65 -37.26 10.48
CA LEU A 985 40.89 -36.95 9.27
C LEU A 985 40.78 -38.15 8.32
N THR A 986 41.84 -38.96 8.20
CA THR A 986 41.84 -40.16 7.34
C THR A 986 40.92 -41.27 7.89
N ASN A 987 40.78 -41.37 9.22
CA ASN A 987 39.85 -42.30 9.87
C ASN A 987 38.38 -41.84 9.83
N ILE A 988 38.12 -40.54 9.64
CA ILE A 988 36.76 -40.00 9.45
C ILE A 988 36.25 -40.27 8.02
N ILE A 989 37.14 -40.31 7.02
CA ILE A 989 36.78 -40.61 5.61
C ILE A 989 36.45 -42.11 5.40
N THR A 990 36.96 -43.00 6.26
CA THR A 990 36.77 -44.46 6.12
C THR A 990 35.58 -45.03 6.91
N LEU A 991 34.77 -44.18 7.54
CA LEU A 991 33.58 -44.56 8.33
C LEU A 991 32.27 -43.91 7.82
N CYS A 992 32.27 -43.37 6.60
CA CYS A 992 31.06 -43.12 5.82
C CYS A 992 30.60 -44.41 5.13
#